data_AF-A0A182UGU1-F1
#
_entry.id   AF-A0A182UGU1-F1
#
_cell.length_a   1.000
_cell.length_b   1.000
_cell.length_c   1.000
_cell.angle_alpha   90.00
_cell.angle_beta   90.00
_cell.angle_gamma   90.00
#
_symmetry.space_group_name_H-M   'P 1'
#
loop_
_entity.id
_entity.type
_entity.pdbx_description
1 polymer ?
#
loop_
_entity_poly.entity_id
_entity_poly.type
_entity_poly.pdbx_seq_one_letter_code
_entity_poly.pdbx_strand_id
1 'polypeptide(L)'
;MFRFNTIPQRFARWNKVNNHDVRSGAVRAVSSLSNPQRPNRSFLMNMFGGKLETAELFPYPEPLNAEQKEFAAALVDPVHKFFTEVNDAVRNDDTSNVDGRTIDALWNLGLLAVYVPPELGGLGLCNVQSVLMAEISGSYDLALSLLIGAHKSIGTKGILLYGSERQKQKYLPMLSSGRVFGAFALTEPGTGSDAASIKMKAVLSPCGTYYTLNGSKLWISGGGFADIFTTFAQVESVDAATGEKRNKMTAFIVERSFGGVSTGPPEDKMGLKCSVTNELFLDDVKVPVDNVLGEVGSGFKIAVNILNSGRYGLGAMLSGTMKTCVEKAAAHVSDRVQFGRKLIEFENVQEKLAMMTTQQYVAQSLTYMVSGNMDKGSVDFHLEAAVSKVFCTEAAWNVCDEAIQLLGGNGFMKSSGLERFLRDIRVFRIFEGANDVLRMFIALTGMQKAGKDLRALQDALKNPFSNMGVIFTEGTKRAGRSVGVGGTDLRPFVASELQNAAKQCAESIDVFSAAVESLLRTHGKGIAERQFQLARVADCAIYIYSMATVLSRASRAVKLNLPSAEQELLMAQIWCKEASDRVQQNIHRIQSKSFKENYQRKATNIVLTASVRRAVQLQCSGVVVRNVSSSGVVHASAAVQSSSDQPKPNRSFVMNLFSGKLQTAELFPYPEPLNEEQREYVQAFIDPTVKFYTEVNDAARNDATASVEKAVVDALWEQGFLGAFIPTEYGGLGLSNAQSVRLSEISGSYDLGMSIYAGAHQTIGTKGILMYGNKEQKEKYLPQLSTGRVFGAFALTEPGTGSDAASVKTKAVLSPCGKYYILNGSKLWCSGGGIANIFTTFAQTEVVDPKTGEKKNKMSAFIVERGFEGVSTGPPEDKMGIKCSVTTEVFFDDAKVPVENLLGEIGNGFKIAVNILNSGRFGLGAMLSGTMKTCVEKAAEHVSNRVQFKRKLVEFENVQEKLAMMATYHYVAQSLTYMVAGNMDKGSVDFHLEAAVSKVFCTEAAWYVCDEAIQLLGGNGFMKSSGLERFLRDMRIFRIFEGANDVLRMFIALTGIQKAGNDLRGLQKALKNPLGNMGEILAEGTKRARRSVGVGGTDLRPFVASELQNAAKQCAESMDVFSKTIESLLVKHGKGIVERQFQLARVADSAIDIYTMAAVLSRATRASQRGLPSASHELLMAQIWCQEASSRVQRNINRIHSGSFKEHYQRLAQVARNVSERRGLPHTNPLEID
;
A
#
# COMPACT_ATOMS: atom_id res chain seq x y z
N MET A 1 -1.28 -11.14 -42.29
CA MET A 1 -1.93 -12.47 -42.28
C MET A 1 -0.88 -13.49 -41.83
N PHE A 2 -0.63 -13.61 -40.53
CA PHE A 2 0.30 -14.61 -40.01
C PHE A 2 -0.46 -15.93 -39.88
N ARG A 3 -0.15 -16.91 -40.74
CA ARG A 3 -0.65 -18.27 -40.56
C ARG A 3 0.03 -18.86 -39.33
N PHE A 4 -0.63 -18.81 -38.18
CA PHE A 4 -0.41 -19.81 -37.14
C PHE A 4 -0.68 -21.16 -37.81
N ASN A 5 0.37 -21.87 -38.26
CA ASN A 5 0.22 -23.24 -38.72
C ASN A 5 -0.52 -23.99 -37.62
N THR A 6 -1.64 -24.61 -37.97
CA THR A 6 -2.60 -25.20 -37.05
C THR A 6 -1.92 -26.11 -36.03
N ILE A 7 -1.67 -25.55 -34.84
CA ILE A 7 -1.34 -26.23 -33.59
C ILE A 7 -2.23 -27.49 -33.41
N PRO A 8 -3.53 -27.50 -33.81
CA PRO A 8 -4.36 -28.71 -33.77
C PRO A 8 -3.80 -29.98 -34.45
N GLN A 9 -2.97 -29.89 -35.51
CA GLN A 9 -2.53 -31.10 -36.24
C GLN A 9 -1.37 -31.86 -35.57
N ARG A 10 -0.46 -31.18 -34.87
CA ARG A 10 0.54 -31.85 -34.00
C ARG A 10 -0.15 -32.43 -32.75
N PHE A 11 -1.15 -31.73 -32.22
CA PHE A 11 -1.92 -32.14 -31.03
C PHE A 11 -2.87 -33.32 -31.31
N ALA A 12 -3.47 -33.39 -32.51
CA ALA A 12 -4.30 -34.51 -32.93
C ALA A 12 -3.50 -35.82 -33.14
N ARG A 13 -2.20 -35.74 -33.46
CA ARG A 13 -1.31 -36.91 -33.55
C ARG A 13 -0.96 -37.48 -32.18
N TRP A 14 -0.81 -36.62 -31.18
CA TRP A 14 -0.54 -37.02 -29.79
C TRP A 14 -1.75 -37.75 -29.17
N ASN A 15 -2.97 -37.26 -29.43
CA ASN A 15 -4.22 -37.85 -28.93
C ASN A 15 -4.58 -39.24 -29.50
N LYS A 16 -3.99 -39.67 -30.63
CA LYS A 16 -4.29 -41.00 -31.21
C LYS A 16 -3.53 -42.15 -30.53
N VAL A 17 -2.52 -41.86 -29.71
CA VAL A 17 -1.62 -42.89 -29.15
C VAL A 17 -1.97 -43.28 -27.70
N ASN A 18 -2.59 -42.39 -26.90
CA ASN A 18 -2.70 -42.58 -25.43
C ASN A 18 -4.13 -42.71 -24.89
N ASN A 19 -4.99 -43.51 -25.56
CA ASN A 19 -6.41 -43.65 -25.21
C ASN A 19 -6.72 -44.49 -23.96
N HIS A 20 -5.71 -44.96 -23.19
CA HIS A 20 -5.92 -45.92 -22.11
C HIS A 20 -5.67 -45.43 -20.67
N ASP A 21 -4.86 -44.39 -20.40
CA ASP A 21 -4.52 -43.99 -19.01
C ASP A 21 -5.07 -42.62 -18.54
N VAL A 22 -5.53 -41.77 -19.46
CA VAL A 22 -6.03 -40.41 -19.12
C VAL A 22 -7.38 -40.42 -18.38
N ARG A 23 -8.12 -41.55 -18.42
CA ARG A 23 -9.43 -41.71 -17.77
C ARG A 23 -9.41 -41.57 -16.23
N SER A 24 -8.25 -41.62 -15.59
CA SER A 24 -8.18 -41.81 -14.13
C SER A 24 -7.76 -40.60 -13.30
N GLY A 25 -7.14 -39.56 -13.89
CA GLY A 25 -6.55 -38.44 -13.13
C GLY A 25 -7.49 -37.25 -12.87
N ALA A 26 -8.09 -36.70 -13.93
CA ALA A 26 -8.81 -35.42 -13.85
C ALA A 26 -10.18 -35.49 -13.15
N VAL A 27 -10.77 -36.69 -13.04
CA VAL A 27 -12.14 -36.91 -12.53
C VAL A 27 -12.17 -37.54 -11.12
N ARG A 28 -11.04 -38.06 -10.61
CA ARG A 28 -11.02 -38.81 -9.33
C ARG A 28 -11.12 -37.97 -8.05
N ALA A 29 -10.96 -36.66 -8.10
CA ALA A 29 -11.02 -35.82 -6.90
C ALA A 29 -12.45 -35.60 -6.34
N VAL A 30 -13.50 -35.80 -7.15
CA VAL A 30 -14.86 -35.36 -6.79
C VAL A 30 -15.68 -36.45 -6.08
N SER A 31 -15.46 -37.74 -6.37
CA SER A 31 -16.21 -38.82 -5.69
C SER A 31 -15.76 -39.06 -4.24
N SER A 32 -14.67 -38.43 -3.78
CA SER A 32 -14.12 -38.61 -2.43
C SER A 32 -14.52 -37.54 -1.40
N LEU A 33 -15.25 -36.49 -1.81
CA LEU A 33 -15.66 -35.38 -0.92
C LEU A 33 -16.82 -35.73 0.03
N SER A 34 -17.37 -36.95 -0.07
CA SER A 34 -18.48 -37.46 0.74
C SER A 34 -18.07 -38.56 1.72
N ASN A 35 -16.76 -38.88 1.86
CA ASN A 35 -16.31 -39.91 2.80
C ASN A 35 -15.82 -39.29 4.13
N PRO A 36 -16.65 -39.28 5.21
CA PRO A 36 -16.31 -38.68 6.50
C PRO A 36 -15.19 -39.41 7.29
N GLN A 37 -14.61 -40.48 6.75
CA GLN A 37 -13.60 -41.31 7.43
C GLN A 37 -12.13 -41.06 7.00
N ARG A 38 -11.83 -40.13 6.07
CA ARG A 38 -10.42 -39.83 5.74
C ARG A 38 -9.79 -38.91 6.80
N PRO A 39 -8.57 -39.22 7.29
CA PRO A 39 -7.85 -38.34 8.20
C PRO A 39 -7.49 -37.02 7.49
N ASN A 40 -7.75 -35.90 8.16
CA ASN A 40 -7.42 -34.56 7.65
C ASN A 40 -5.89 -34.38 7.61
N ARG A 41 -5.34 -34.20 6.40
CA ARG A 41 -3.89 -34.08 6.14
C ARG A 41 -3.41 -32.63 6.02
N SER A 42 -4.27 -31.64 6.27
CA SER A 42 -3.92 -30.22 6.16
C SER A 42 -2.93 -29.84 7.26
N PHE A 43 -1.77 -29.31 6.87
CA PHE A 43 -0.79 -28.75 7.80
C PHE A 43 -1.40 -27.60 8.60
N LEU A 44 -2.06 -26.65 7.93
CA LEU A 44 -2.62 -25.46 8.56
C LEU A 44 -3.68 -25.82 9.60
N MET A 45 -4.63 -26.70 9.24
CA MET A 45 -5.73 -27.08 10.11
C MET A 45 -5.22 -27.71 11.42
N ASN A 46 -4.21 -28.57 11.34
CA ASN A 46 -3.64 -29.27 12.49
C ASN A 46 -2.73 -28.37 13.35
N MET A 47 -2.04 -27.41 12.72
CA MET A 47 -1.13 -26.48 13.39
C MET A 47 -1.83 -25.59 14.44
N PHE A 48 -3.11 -25.25 14.28
CA PHE A 48 -3.87 -24.49 15.29
C PHE A 48 -3.97 -25.22 16.64
N GLY A 49 -3.96 -26.56 16.64
CA GLY A 49 -3.86 -27.39 17.84
C GLY A 49 -2.42 -27.73 18.24
N GLY A 50 -1.43 -27.14 17.56
CA GLY A 50 -0.01 -27.47 17.68
C GLY A 50 0.34 -28.87 17.18
N LYS A 51 -0.51 -29.51 16.36
CA LYS A 51 -0.18 -30.82 15.75
C LYS A 51 0.57 -30.58 14.45
N LEU A 52 1.71 -31.25 14.29
CA LEU A 52 2.53 -31.16 13.09
C LEU A 52 2.15 -32.27 12.12
N GLU A 53 1.44 -31.92 11.04
CA GLU A 53 1.10 -32.81 9.93
C GLU A 53 1.84 -32.32 8.67
N THR A 54 2.81 -33.10 8.18
CA THR A 54 3.74 -32.68 7.13
C THR A 54 3.50 -33.33 5.77
N ALA A 55 2.56 -34.27 5.65
CA ALA A 55 2.40 -35.07 4.42
C ALA A 55 2.08 -34.23 3.17
N GLU A 56 1.36 -33.13 3.33
CA GLU A 56 1.02 -32.18 2.24
C GLU A 56 1.98 -30.98 2.19
N LEU A 57 3.07 -31.01 2.95
CA LEU A 57 4.04 -29.92 3.03
C LEU A 57 5.45 -30.37 2.60
N PHE A 58 5.91 -31.55 3.06
CA PHE A 58 7.25 -32.08 2.81
C PHE A 58 7.21 -33.50 2.21
N PRO A 59 8.00 -33.79 1.16
CA PRO A 59 8.75 -32.84 0.34
C PRO A 59 7.80 -31.94 -0.47
N TYR A 60 8.32 -30.82 -0.97
CA TYR A 60 7.57 -29.91 -1.84
C TYR A 60 7.01 -30.68 -3.05
N PRO A 61 5.74 -30.47 -3.45
CA PRO A 61 5.10 -31.35 -4.41
C PRO A 61 5.70 -31.25 -5.82
N GLU A 62 5.95 -32.41 -6.43
CA GLU A 62 6.25 -32.61 -7.85
C GLU A 62 5.12 -33.44 -8.48
N PRO A 63 4.06 -32.80 -9.01
CA PRO A 63 2.86 -33.50 -9.46
C PRO A 63 2.90 -33.91 -10.94
N LEU A 64 3.81 -33.35 -11.74
CA LEU A 64 3.85 -33.59 -13.19
C LEU A 64 4.70 -34.82 -13.51
N ASN A 65 4.16 -35.69 -14.38
CA ASN A 65 4.98 -36.69 -15.06
C ASN A 65 5.77 -36.06 -16.22
N ALA A 66 6.68 -36.83 -16.84
CA ALA A 66 7.55 -36.33 -17.92
C ALA A 66 6.75 -35.79 -19.13
N GLU A 67 5.68 -36.48 -19.52
CA GLU A 67 4.82 -36.13 -20.64
C GLU A 67 4.07 -34.80 -20.38
N GLN A 68 3.53 -34.63 -19.17
CA GLN A 68 2.87 -33.39 -18.74
C GLN A 68 3.86 -32.22 -18.65
N LYS A 69 5.10 -32.48 -18.21
CA LYS A 69 6.17 -31.48 -18.15
C LYS A 69 6.56 -31.01 -19.56
N GLU A 70 6.76 -31.94 -20.50
CA GLU A 70 7.05 -31.64 -21.90
C GLU A 70 5.91 -30.85 -22.56
N PHE A 71 4.65 -31.26 -22.33
CA PHE A 71 3.49 -30.57 -22.86
C PHE A 71 3.37 -29.13 -22.33
N ALA A 72 3.61 -28.93 -21.03
CA ALA A 72 3.61 -27.60 -20.43
C ALA A 72 4.71 -26.72 -21.02
N ALA A 73 5.92 -27.26 -21.18
CA ALA A 73 7.05 -26.56 -21.80
C ALA A 73 6.75 -26.13 -23.24
N ALA A 74 6.11 -27.00 -24.02
CA ALA A 74 5.72 -26.69 -25.40
C ALA A 74 4.68 -25.56 -25.52
N LEU A 75 3.95 -25.25 -24.45
CA LEU A 75 2.96 -24.15 -24.42
C LEU A 75 3.57 -22.79 -24.02
N VAL A 76 4.72 -22.77 -23.33
CA VAL A 76 5.33 -21.53 -22.81
C VAL A 76 5.60 -20.53 -23.93
N ASP A 77 6.37 -20.92 -24.93
CA ASP A 77 6.74 -20.06 -26.07
C ASP A 77 5.52 -19.50 -26.84
N PRO A 78 4.54 -20.33 -27.26
CA PRO A 78 3.31 -19.84 -27.88
C PRO A 78 2.54 -18.84 -27.03
N VAL A 79 2.44 -19.05 -25.72
CA VAL A 79 1.74 -18.15 -24.80
C VAL A 79 2.49 -16.83 -24.65
N HIS A 80 3.81 -16.86 -24.50
CA HIS A 80 4.62 -15.65 -24.49
C HIS A 80 4.44 -14.84 -25.78
N LYS A 81 4.57 -15.47 -26.95
CA LYS A 81 4.38 -14.81 -28.25
C LYS A 81 3.00 -14.22 -28.42
N PHE A 82 1.96 -14.89 -27.92
CA PHE A 82 0.62 -14.31 -27.92
C PHE A 82 0.59 -12.99 -27.14
N PHE A 83 1.15 -12.94 -25.92
CA PHE A 83 1.11 -11.74 -25.11
C PHE A 83 2.06 -10.62 -25.57
N THR A 84 3.12 -10.93 -26.31
CA THR A 84 4.09 -9.94 -26.80
C THR A 84 3.84 -9.47 -28.24
N GLU A 85 3.26 -10.31 -29.10
CA GLU A 85 3.09 -10.02 -30.53
C GLU A 85 1.62 -9.83 -30.96
N VAL A 86 0.65 -10.33 -30.18
CA VAL A 86 -0.78 -10.24 -30.50
C VAL A 86 -1.52 -9.34 -29.53
N ASN A 87 -1.37 -9.57 -28.23
CA ASN A 87 -2.02 -8.75 -27.20
C ASN A 87 -1.38 -7.35 -27.13
N ASP A 88 -2.21 -6.34 -26.90
CA ASP A 88 -1.76 -4.98 -26.57
C ASP A 88 -2.43 -4.53 -25.27
N ALA A 89 -1.71 -4.71 -24.16
CA ALA A 89 -2.20 -4.37 -22.84
C ALA A 89 -2.43 -2.86 -22.63
N VAL A 90 -1.75 -2.00 -23.39
CA VAL A 90 -1.96 -0.55 -23.30
C VAL A 90 -3.25 -0.18 -24.00
N ARG A 91 -3.44 -0.68 -25.23
CA ARG A 91 -4.70 -0.48 -25.96
C ARG A 91 -5.89 -1.08 -25.21
N ASN A 92 -5.74 -2.25 -24.60
CA ASN A 92 -6.79 -2.87 -23.80
C ASN A 92 -7.23 -1.97 -22.62
N ASP A 93 -6.28 -1.33 -21.91
CA ASP A 93 -6.59 -0.40 -20.82
C ASP A 93 -7.19 0.91 -21.35
N ASP A 94 -6.66 1.48 -22.42
CA ASP A 94 -7.13 2.76 -22.98
C ASP A 94 -8.53 2.65 -23.60
N THR A 95 -8.82 1.54 -24.25
CA THR A 95 -10.12 1.31 -24.92
C THR A 95 -11.16 0.63 -24.02
N SER A 96 -10.76 0.17 -22.83
CA SER A 96 -11.59 -0.67 -21.95
C SER A 96 -12.20 -1.89 -22.66
N ASN A 97 -11.54 -2.40 -23.69
CA ASN A 97 -12.05 -3.48 -24.54
C ASN A 97 -10.93 -4.40 -25.02
N VAL A 98 -11.28 -5.63 -25.39
CA VAL A 98 -10.37 -6.58 -26.05
C VAL A 98 -10.81 -6.72 -27.50
N ASP A 99 -9.89 -6.66 -28.45
CA ASP A 99 -10.26 -6.79 -29.86
C ASP A 99 -10.53 -8.25 -30.28
N GLY A 100 -11.32 -8.44 -31.34
CA GLY A 100 -11.71 -9.77 -31.81
C GLY A 100 -10.53 -10.64 -32.23
N ARG A 101 -9.46 -10.03 -32.78
CA ARG A 101 -8.23 -10.75 -33.17
C ARG A 101 -7.55 -11.40 -31.95
N THR A 102 -7.51 -10.68 -30.83
CA THR A 102 -6.94 -11.16 -29.57
C THR A 102 -7.77 -12.30 -28.99
N ILE A 103 -9.10 -12.19 -29.02
CA ILE A 103 -10.01 -13.27 -28.58
C ILE A 103 -9.87 -14.52 -29.46
N ASP A 104 -9.86 -14.37 -30.78
CA ASP A 104 -9.69 -15.49 -31.72
C ASP A 104 -8.34 -16.19 -31.52
N ALA A 105 -7.27 -15.43 -31.28
CA ALA A 105 -5.95 -15.99 -31.00
C ALA A 105 -5.90 -16.71 -29.64
N LEU A 106 -6.54 -16.20 -28.59
CA LEU A 106 -6.67 -16.90 -27.29
C LEU A 106 -7.37 -18.24 -27.43
N TRP A 107 -8.43 -18.29 -28.23
CA TRP A 107 -9.10 -19.54 -28.54
C TRP A 107 -8.17 -20.49 -29.30
N ASN A 108 -7.59 -20.06 -30.42
CA ASN A 108 -6.73 -20.93 -31.23
C ASN A 108 -5.56 -21.52 -30.42
N LEU A 109 -5.13 -20.82 -29.37
CA LEU A 109 -4.11 -21.26 -28.43
C LEU A 109 -4.62 -22.23 -27.34
N GLY A 110 -5.94 -22.28 -27.10
CA GLY A 110 -6.60 -23.16 -26.13
C GLY A 110 -6.67 -22.61 -24.71
N LEU A 111 -6.26 -21.36 -24.46
CA LEU A 111 -6.17 -20.79 -23.11
C LEU A 111 -7.53 -20.56 -22.41
N LEU A 112 -8.62 -20.53 -23.17
CA LEU A 112 -9.98 -20.45 -22.61
C LEU A 112 -10.49 -21.80 -22.09
N ALA A 113 -9.89 -22.92 -22.54
CA ALA A 113 -10.38 -24.28 -22.30
C ALA A 113 -9.39 -25.17 -21.54
N VAL A 114 -8.51 -24.59 -20.72
CA VAL A 114 -7.35 -25.33 -20.17
C VAL A 114 -7.72 -26.58 -19.37
N TYR A 115 -8.79 -26.54 -18.57
CA TYR A 115 -9.20 -27.67 -17.73
C TYR A 115 -10.13 -28.65 -18.45
N VAL A 116 -10.70 -28.26 -19.59
CA VAL A 116 -11.70 -29.08 -20.26
C VAL A 116 -10.97 -30.26 -20.91
N PRO A 117 -11.49 -31.50 -20.78
CA PRO A 117 -10.86 -32.65 -21.40
C PRO A 117 -10.76 -32.52 -22.93
N PRO A 118 -9.74 -33.08 -23.58
CA PRO A 118 -9.57 -33.01 -25.04
C PRO A 118 -10.78 -33.53 -25.82
N GLU A 119 -11.47 -34.57 -25.32
CA GLU A 119 -12.69 -35.13 -25.90
C GLU A 119 -13.88 -34.16 -25.91
N LEU A 120 -13.83 -33.11 -25.08
CA LEU A 120 -14.81 -32.03 -25.01
C LEU A 120 -14.25 -30.71 -25.58
N GLY A 121 -13.13 -30.76 -26.29
CA GLY A 121 -12.55 -29.63 -27.03
C GLY A 121 -11.56 -28.76 -26.24
N GLY A 122 -11.09 -29.20 -25.07
CA GLY A 122 -10.10 -28.46 -24.27
C GLY A 122 -8.68 -29.00 -24.35
N LEU A 123 -7.80 -28.47 -23.48
CA LEU A 123 -6.38 -28.90 -23.40
C LEU A 123 -6.11 -30.01 -22.39
N GLY A 124 -7.03 -30.28 -21.46
CA GLY A 124 -6.85 -31.30 -20.43
C GLY A 124 -5.73 -31.04 -19.42
N LEU A 125 -5.36 -29.77 -19.20
CA LEU A 125 -4.30 -29.38 -18.25
C LEU A 125 -4.72 -29.66 -16.80
N CYS A 126 -3.77 -30.14 -15.99
CA CYS A 126 -3.93 -30.24 -14.55
C CYS A 126 -3.84 -28.85 -13.87
N ASN A 127 -4.02 -28.79 -12.54
CA ASN A 127 -4.04 -27.51 -11.82
C ASN A 127 -2.69 -26.80 -11.91
N VAL A 128 -1.57 -27.51 -11.76
CA VAL A 128 -0.23 -26.91 -11.81
C VAL A 128 0.14 -26.40 -13.22
N GLN A 129 -0.23 -27.13 -14.28
CA GLN A 129 -0.03 -26.65 -15.66
C GLN A 129 -0.86 -25.38 -15.94
N SER A 130 -2.10 -25.31 -15.44
CA SER A 130 -2.94 -24.12 -15.56
C SER A 130 -2.41 -22.92 -14.75
N VAL A 131 -1.77 -23.18 -13.60
CA VAL A 131 -1.08 -22.16 -12.79
C VAL A 131 0.09 -21.57 -13.58
N LEU A 132 0.90 -22.38 -14.26
CA LEU A 132 1.99 -21.88 -15.12
C LEU A 132 1.44 -20.94 -16.20
N MET A 133 0.37 -21.33 -16.90
CA MET A 133 -0.26 -20.47 -17.93
C MET A 133 -0.77 -19.15 -17.35
N ALA A 134 -1.34 -19.18 -16.14
CA ALA A 134 -1.83 -17.98 -15.46
C ALA A 134 -0.69 -17.06 -14.98
N GLU A 135 0.44 -17.63 -14.54
CA GLU A 135 1.65 -16.87 -14.19
C GLU A 135 2.22 -16.15 -15.41
N ILE A 136 2.31 -16.83 -16.56
CA ILE A 136 2.77 -16.20 -17.80
C ILE A 136 1.83 -15.07 -18.21
N SER A 137 0.51 -15.30 -18.26
CA SER A 137 -0.46 -14.26 -18.67
C SER A 137 -0.45 -13.04 -17.73
N GLY A 138 -0.35 -13.27 -16.42
CA GLY A 138 -0.30 -12.20 -15.42
C GLY A 138 0.97 -11.34 -15.48
N SER A 139 2.05 -11.84 -16.11
CA SER A 139 3.28 -11.07 -16.33
C SER A 139 3.11 -9.94 -17.36
N TYR A 140 2.06 -10.00 -18.19
CA TYR A 140 1.84 -9.06 -19.29
C TYR A 140 0.59 -8.19 -19.10
N ASP A 141 -0.56 -8.81 -18.84
CA ASP A 141 -1.87 -8.14 -18.83
C ASP A 141 -2.80 -8.80 -17.80
N LEU A 142 -2.92 -8.18 -16.62
CA LEU A 142 -3.79 -8.67 -15.54
C LEU A 142 -5.27 -8.62 -15.93
N ALA A 143 -5.68 -7.66 -16.75
CA ALA A 143 -7.07 -7.49 -17.17
C ALA A 143 -7.49 -8.63 -18.10
N LEU A 144 -6.68 -8.91 -19.12
CA LEU A 144 -6.93 -10.04 -20.02
C LEU A 144 -6.76 -11.38 -19.30
N SER A 145 -5.75 -11.52 -18.46
CA SER A 145 -5.53 -12.72 -17.63
C SER A 145 -6.72 -13.00 -16.71
N LEU A 146 -7.31 -11.96 -16.10
CA LEU A 146 -8.53 -12.09 -15.31
C LEU A 146 -9.72 -12.50 -16.17
N LEU A 147 -9.90 -11.93 -17.36
CA LEU A 147 -11.01 -12.32 -18.25
C LEU A 147 -10.93 -13.81 -18.63
N ILE A 148 -9.72 -14.29 -18.98
CA ILE A 148 -9.46 -15.72 -19.19
C ILE A 148 -9.83 -16.51 -17.93
N GLY A 149 -9.34 -16.07 -16.77
CA GLY A 149 -9.63 -16.67 -15.47
C GLY A 149 -11.12 -16.74 -15.12
N ALA A 150 -11.87 -15.66 -15.34
CA ALA A 150 -13.30 -15.58 -15.08
C ALA A 150 -14.05 -16.63 -15.92
N HIS A 151 -13.71 -16.76 -17.19
CA HIS A 151 -14.26 -17.77 -18.08
C HIS A 151 -13.91 -19.21 -17.62
N LYS A 152 -12.61 -19.52 -17.45
CA LYS A 152 -12.16 -20.91 -17.22
C LYS A 152 -12.32 -21.38 -15.76
N SER A 153 -12.08 -20.50 -14.79
CA SER A 153 -11.91 -20.89 -13.38
C SER A 153 -13.20 -20.83 -12.59
N ILE A 154 -14.15 -19.96 -12.98
CA ILE A 154 -15.42 -19.80 -12.25
C ILE A 154 -16.66 -19.90 -13.16
N GLY A 155 -16.58 -19.45 -14.42
CA GLY A 155 -17.67 -19.60 -15.40
C GLY A 155 -17.87 -21.04 -15.88
N THR A 156 -16.78 -21.75 -16.18
CA THR A 156 -16.81 -23.13 -16.73
C THR A 156 -16.65 -24.21 -15.65
N LYS A 157 -15.90 -23.92 -14.58
CA LYS A 157 -15.50 -24.90 -13.56
C LYS A 157 -16.71 -25.52 -12.84
N GLY A 158 -17.78 -24.77 -12.62
CA GLY A 158 -19.00 -25.31 -12.00
C GLY A 158 -19.58 -26.49 -12.79
N ILE A 159 -19.69 -26.35 -14.11
CA ILE A 159 -20.16 -27.39 -15.02
C ILE A 159 -19.20 -28.58 -15.05
N LEU A 160 -17.89 -28.32 -15.03
CA LEU A 160 -16.88 -29.39 -14.98
C LEU A 160 -17.00 -30.24 -13.70
N LEU A 161 -17.21 -29.60 -12.55
CA LEU A 161 -17.22 -30.26 -11.24
C LEU A 161 -18.57 -30.89 -10.88
N TYR A 162 -19.68 -30.23 -11.20
CA TYR A 162 -21.02 -30.61 -10.73
C TYR A 162 -22.02 -30.86 -11.87
N GLY A 163 -21.62 -30.68 -13.12
CA GLY A 163 -22.49 -30.91 -14.26
C GLY A 163 -22.83 -32.39 -14.41
N SER A 164 -24.07 -32.69 -14.78
CA SER A 164 -24.43 -34.01 -15.28
C SER A 164 -23.70 -34.30 -16.61
N GLU A 165 -23.59 -35.56 -17.00
CA GLU A 165 -22.96 -35.91 -18.30
C GLU A 165 -23.66 -35.20 -19.47
N ARG A 166 -24.99 -35.05 -19.43
CA ARG A 166 -25.75 -34.27 -20.41
C ARG A 166 -25.35 -32.79 -20.41
N GLN A 167 -25.23 -32.16 -19.24
CA GLN A 167 -24.81 -30.77 -19.13
C GLN A 167 -23.37 -30.59 -19.64
N LYS A 168 -22.45 -31.49 -19.29
CA LYS A 168 -21.05 -31.45 -19.76
C LYS A 168 -20.96 -31.55 -21.28
N GLN A 169 -21.63 -32.54 -21.88
CA GLN A 169 -21.65 -32.74 -23.33
C GLN A 169 -22.29 -31.56 -24.08
N LYS A 170 -23.29 -30.90 -23.48
CA LYS A 170 -23.92 -29.72 -24.08
C LYS A 170 -23.02 -28.47 -23.99
N TYR A 171 -22.55 -28.13 -22.79
CA TYR A 171 -21.98 -26.80 -22.52
C TYR A 171 -20.45 -26.73 -22.66
N LEU A 172 -19.71 -27.78 -22.30
CA LEU A 172 -18.25 -27.72 -22.30
C LEU A 172 -17.64 -27.56 -23.70
N PRO A 173 -18.15 -28.20 -24.77
CA PRO A 173 -17.66 -27.94 -26.13
C PRO A 173 -17.91 -26.49 -26.58
N MET A 174 -19.06 -25.91 -26.22
CA MET A 174 -19.38 -24.51 -26.54
C MET A 174 -18.44 -23.54 -25.83
N LEU A 175 -18.25 -23.73 -24.52
CA LEU A 175 -17.35 -22.89 -23.71
C LEU A 175 -15.89 -23.03 -24.15
N SER A 176 -15.46 -24.24 -24.50
CA SER A 176 -14.09 -24.50 -24.97
C SER A 176 -13.77 -23.82 -26.29
N SER A 177 -14.80 -23.60 -27.11
CA SER A 177 -14.65 -22.83 -28.34
C SER A 177 -14.32 -21.36 -28.07
N GLY A 178 -14.54 -20.79 -26.88
CA GLY A 178 -14.32 -19.35 -26.66
C GLY A 178 -15.20 -18.40 -27.48
N ARG A 179 -16.02 -18.94 -28.39
CA ARG A 179 -17.06 -18.26 -29.16
C ARG A 179 -18.31 -17.99 -28.30
N VAL A 180 -18.42 -18.73 -27.20
CA VAL A 180 -19.42 -18.60 -26.14
C VAL A 180 -18.67 -18.40 -24.83
N PHE A 181 -18.97 -17.31 -24.12
CA PHE A 181 -18.32 -17.02 -22.84
C PHE A 181 -19.17 -17.47 -21.64
N GLY A 182 -18.50 -18.05 -20.65
CA GLY A 182 -19.07 -18.33 -19.33
C GLY A 182 -18.81 -17.20 -18.34
N ALA A 183 -19.81 -16.84 -17.53
CA ALA A 183 -19.67 -15.93 -16.40
C ALA A 183 -20.21 -16.53 -15.10
N PHE A 184 -19.65 -16.10 -13.98
CA PHE A 184 -20.08 -16.49 -12.64
C PHE A 184 -20.87 -15.35 -12.00
N ALA A 185 -22.14 -15.60 -11.69
CA ALA A 185 -23.10 -14.58 -11.31
C ALA A 185 -23.71 -14.82 -9.92
N LEU A 186 -23.01 -14.36 -8.88
CA LEU A 186 -23.39 -14.56 -7.47
C LEU A 186 -23.80 -13.26 -6.76
N THR A 187 -22.93 -12.25 -6.81
CA THR A 187 -23.05 -10.97 -6.09
C THR A 187 -24.31 -10.19 -6.50
N GLU A 188 -24.94 -9.51 -5.55
CA GLU A 188 -26.17 -8.73 -5.75
C GLU A 188 -26.05 -7.33 -5.10
N PRO A 189 -26.89 -6.36 -5.50
CA PRO A 189 -27.07 -5.14 -4.73
C PRO A 189 -27.42 -5.49 -3.27
N GLY A 190 -26.58 -5.03 -2.33
CA GLY A 190 -26.76 -5.34 -0.90
C GLY A 190 -26.08 -6.62 -0.40
N THR A 191 -25.65 -7.54 -1.28
CA THR A 191 -25.06 -8.84 -0.88
C THR A 191 -23.75 -9.13 -1.60
N GLY A 192 -22.65 -9.19 -0.83
CA GLY A 192 -21.30 -9.52 -1.35
C GLY A 192 -20.66 -10.65 -0.54
N SER A 193 -19.94 -10.28 0.52
CA SER A 193 -19.26 -11.24 1.42
C SER A 193 -20.22 -12.21 2.10
N ASP A 194 -21.45 -11.79 2.40
CA ASP A 194 -22.50 -12.63 2.97
C ASP A 194 -23.29 -13.38 1.87
N ALA A 195 -22.61 -14.22 1.10
CA ALA A 195 -23.19 -14.88 -0.08
C ALA A 195 -24.44 -15.75 0.22
N ALA A 196 -24.63 -16.20 1.46
CA ALA A 196 -25.84 -16.94 1.85
C ALA A 196 -27.10 -16.06 1.87
N SER A 197 -26.94 -14.73 1.90
CA SER A 197 -28.01 -13.76 2.05
C SER A 197 -28.61 -13.23 0.73
N ILE A 198 -28.23 -13.83 -0.40
CA ILE A 198 -28.76 -13.44 -1.72
C ILE A 198 -30.31 -13.47 -1.74
N LYS A 199 -30.89 -12.58 -2.53
CA LYS A 199 -32.32 -12.28 -2.61
C LYS A 199 -32.97 -12.79 -3.88
N MET A 200 -32.21 -12.98 -4.97
CA MET A 200 -32.75 -13.56 -6.20
C MET A 200 -33.48 -14.87 -5.89
N LYS A 201 -34.66 -15.07 -6.47
CA LYS A 201 -35.51 -16.24 -6.23
C LYS A 201 -35.67 -17.06 -7.50
N ALA A 202 -35.83 -18.37 -7.31
CA ALA A 202 -36.21 -19.31 -8.35
C ALA A 202 -37.45 -20.08 -7.90
N VAL A 203 -38.54 -19.96 -8.65
CA VAL A 203 -39.83 -20.60 -8.33
C VAL A 203 -40.08 -21.74 -9.31
N LEU A 204 -40.31 -22.95 -8.80
CA LEU A 204 -40.63 -24.09 -9.65
C LEU A 204 -42.00 -23.88 -10.31
N SER A 205 -42.06 -24.10 -11.62
CA SER A 205 -43.30 -24.04 -12.39
C SER A 205 -44.32 -25.09 -11.91
N PRO A 206 -45.64 -24.83 -12.06
CA PRO A 206 -46.67 -25.80 -11.70
C PRO A 206 -46.55 -27.15 -12.41
N CYS A 207 -46.01 -27.16 -13.64
CA CYS A 207 -45.75 -28.39 -14.39
C CYS A 207 -44.44 -29.09 -14.00
N GLY A 208 -43.62 -28.50 -13.13
CA GLY A 208 -42.37 -29.09 -12.64
C GLY A 208 -41.24 -29.18 -13.66
N THR A 209 -41.34 -28.50 -14.81
CA THR A 209 -40.38 -28.64 -15.93
C THR A 209 -39.34 -27.52 -16.01
N TYR A 210 -39.61 -26.36 -15.40
CA TYR A 210 -38.68 -25.24 -15.31
C TYR A 210 -38.83 -24.46 -14.00
N TYR A 211 -37.81 -23.67 -13.66
CA TYR A 211 -37.85 -22.62 -12.65
C TYR A 211 -37.97 -21.25 -13.31
N THR A 212 -38.76 -20.35 -12.74
CA THR A 212 -38.75 -18.92 -13.10
C THR A 212 -37.79 -18.18 -12.18
N LEU A 213 -36.74 -17.58 -12.73
CA LEU A 213 -35.76 -16.77 -12.01
C LEU A 213 -36.08 -15.28 -12.14
N ASN A 214 -36.02 -14.55 -11.01
CA ASN A 214 -36.23 -13.11 -10.96
C ASN A 214 -35.23 -12.41 -10.04
N GLY A 215 -34.59 -11.36 -10.55
CA GLY A 215 -33.70 -10.45 -9.80
C GLY A 215 -32.52 -9.93 -10.62
N SER A 216 -31.58 -9.27 -9.95
CA SER A 216 -30.36 -8.77 -10.57
C SER A 216 -29.10 -9.28 -9.86
N LYS A 217 -28.00 -9.37 -10.62
CA LYS A 217 -26.65 -9.57 -10.12
C LYS A 217 -25.79 -8.36 -10.46
N LEU A 218 -24.79 -8.10 -9.62
CA LEU A 218 -23.96 -6.90 -9.66
C LEU A 218 -22.48 -7.26 -9.85
N TRP A 219 -21.81 -6.51 -10.72
CA TRP A 219 -20.38 -6.64 -11.02
C TRP A 219 -19.94 -8.00 -11.55
N ILE A 220 -20.66 -8.50 -12.55
CA ILE A 220 -20.35 -9.77 -13.20
C ILE A 220 -19.23 -9.58 -14.22
N SER A 221 -18.07 -10.16 -13.91
CA SER A 221 -16.90 -10.14 -14.80
C SER A 221 -17.18 -10.93 -16.07
N GLY A 222 -16.94 -10.32 -17.22
CA GLY A 222 -17.30 -10.86 -18.53
C GLY A 222 -18.81 -10.86 -18.80
N GLY A 223 -19.63 -10.22 -17.96
CA GLY A 223 -21.09 -10.26 -18.05
C GLY A 223 -21.61 -9.79 -19.42
N GLY A 224 -21.01 -8.76 -20.00
CA GLY A 224 -21.36 -8.27 -21.34
C GLY A 224 -20.96 -9.22 -22.49
N PHE A 225 -20.00 -10.11 -22.28
CA PHE A 225 -19.57 -11.10 -23.29
C PHE A 225 -20.24 -12.47 -23.12
N ALA A 226 -20.69 -12.80 -21.91
CA ALA A 226 -21.15 -14.14 -21.58
C ALA A 226 -22.50 -14.48 -22.19
N ASP A 227 -22.61 -15.68 -22.76
CA ASP A 227 -23.90 -16.27 -23.15
C ASP A 227 -24.35 -17.33 -22.15
N ILE A 228 -23.43 -17.84 -21.32
CA ILE A 228 -23.71 -18.85 -20.30
C ILE A 228 -23.35 -18.29 -18.93
N PHE A 229 -24.29 -18.36 -18.01
CA PHE A 229 -24.11 -17.88 -16.64
C PHE A 229 -24.27 -19.05 -15.66
N THR A 230 -23.27 -19.26 -14.81
CA THR A 230 -23.48 -19.99 -13.56
C THR A 230 -24.03 -19.01 -12.54
N THR A 231 -25.32 -19.07 -12.24
CA THR A 231 -26.00 -18.16 -11.30
C THR A 231 -26.61 -18.88 -10.11
N PHE A 232 -27.00 -18.12 -9.10
CA PHE A 232 -27.48 -18.63 -7.82
C PHE A 232 -28.76 -17.91 -7.39
N ALA A 233 -29.76 -18.69 -6.99
CA ALA A 233 -31.04 -18.18 -6.53
C ALA A 233 -31.56 -18.98 -5.33
N GLN A 234 -32.37 -18.34 -4.50
CA GLN A 234 -33.09 -18.98 -3.40
C GLN A 234 -34.26 -19.79 -3.96
N VAL A 235 -34.27 -21.08 -3.66
CA VAL A 235 -35.38 -21.99 -3.96
C VAL A 235 -36.08 -22.34 -2.66
N GLU A 236 -37.40 -22.15 -2.60
CA GLU A 236 -38.20 -22.62 -1.47
C GLU A 236 -38.23 -24.16 -1.49
N SER A 237 -37.81 -24.77 -0.38
CA SER A 237 -37.89 -26.21 -0.16
C SER A 237 -38.73 -26.47 1.10
N VAL A 238 -39.56 -27.52 1.06
CA VAL A 238 -40.28 -27.99 2.25
C VAL A 238 -39.44 -29.09 2.89
N ASP A 239 -39.12 -28.93 4.18
CA ASP A 239 -38.46 -29.97 4.94
C ASP A 239 -39.40 -31.18 5.07
N ALA A 240 -38.96 -32.34 4.56
CA ALA A 240 -39.80 -33.54 4.52
C ALA A 240 -40.12 -34.11 5.91
N ALA A 241 -39.32 -33.79 6.93
CA ALA A 241 -39.53 -34.27 8.30
C ALA A 241 -40.37 -33.31 9.15
N THR A 242 -40.23 -31.99 8.95
CA THR A 242 -40.92 -30.98 9.78
C THR A 242 -42.03 -30.23 9.07
N GLY A 243 -42.15 -30.34 7.74
CA GLY A 243 -43.06 -29.54 6.93
C GLY A 243 -42.68 -28.06 6.82
N GLU A 244 -41.54 -27.64 7.40
CA GLU A 244 -41.12 -26.24 7.38
C GLU A 244 -40.62 -25.81 6.00
N LYS A 245 -41.10 -24.66 5.54
CA LYS A 245 -40.58 -23.99 4.35
C LYS A 245 -39.24 -23.33 4.66
N ARG A 246 -38.21 -23.70 3.92
CA ARG A 246 -36.86 -23.12 4.02
C ARG A 246 -36.34 -22.77 2.64
N ASN A 247 -35.86 -21.54 2.49
CA ASN A 247 -35.14 -21.12 1.29
C ASN A 247 -33.73 -21.69 1.33
N LYS A 248 -33.35 -22.41 0.27
CA LYS A 248 -32.01 -22.93 0.08
C LYS A 248 -31.45 -22.40 -1.24
N MET A 249 -30.21 -21.92 -1.20
CA MET A 249 -29.53 -21.45 -2.39
C MET A 249 -29.27 -22.62 -3.34
N THR A 250 -29.63 -22.46 -4.61
CA THR A 250 -29.46 -23.44 -5.68
C THR A 250 -28.68 -22.80 -6.83
N ALA A 251 -27.79 -23.58 -7.45
CA ALA A 251 -27.00 -23.15 -8.60
C ALA A 251 -27.72 -23.52 -9.91
N PHE A 252 -27.64 -22.65 -10.91
CA PHE A 252 -28.28 -22.82 -12.22
C PHE A 252 -27.30 -22.48 -13.34
N ILE A 253 -27.41 -23.20 -14.46
CA ILE A 253 -26.82 -22.83 -15.75
C ILE A 253 -27.89 -22.04 -16.51
N VAL A 254 -27.67 -20.76 -16.77
CA VAL A 254 -28.61 -19.89 -17.49
C VAL A 254 -28.00 -19.50 -18.83
N GLU A 255 -28.74 -19.70 -19.91
CA GLU A 255 -28.36 -19.23 -21.24
C GLU A 255 -28.97 -17.85 -21.48
N ARG A 256 -28.21 -16.95 -22.10
CA ARG A 256 -28.70 -15.63 -22.54
C ARG A 256 -29.92 -15.74 -23.46
N SER A 257 -30.00 -16.83 -24.22
CA SER A 257 -31.11 -17.14 -25.14
C SER A 257 -32.42 -17.55 -24.47
N PHE A 258 -32.46 -17.79 -23.15
CA PHE A 258 -33.68 -18.22 -22.45
C PHE A 258 -34.78 -17.17 -22.35
N GLY A 259 -34.53 -15.94 -22.83
CA GLY A 259 -35.47 -14.82 -22.73
C GLY A 259 -35.48 -14.22 -21.33
N GLY A 260 -35.66 -12.90 -21.23
CA GLY A 260 -35.61 -12.18 -19.95
C GLY A 260 -34.21 -12.01 -19.36
N VAL A 261 -33.15 -12.35 -20.10
CA VAL A 261 -31.75 -12.19 -19.67
C VAL A 261 -31.15 -10.96 -20.35
N SER A 262 -30.76 -9.94 -19.58
CA SER A 262 -30.14 -8.72 -20.10
C SER A 262 -28.99 -8.23 -19.22
N THR A 263 -28.18 -7.30 -19.70
CA THR A 263 -27.03 -6.75 -18.95
C THR A 263 -27.00 -5.24 -19.03
N GLY A 264 -26.58 -4.59 -17.94
CA GLY A 264 -26.32 -3.15 -17.90
C GLY A 264 -25.07 -2.75 -18.69
N PRO A 265 -24.78 -1.44 -18.83
CA PRO A 265 -23.55 -0.96 -19.45
C PRO A 265 -22.31 -1.43 -18.67
N PRO A 266 -21.12 -1.46 -19.30
CA PRO A 266 -19.88 -1.75 -18.60
C PRO A 266 -19.58 -0.72 -17.51
N GLU A 267 -19.14 -1.22 -16.35
CA GLU A 267 -18.81 -0.42 -15.18
C GLU A 267 -17.46 0.28 -15.32
N ASP A 268 -17.44 1.55 -14.92
CA ASP A 268 -16.26 2.40 -14.88
C ASP A 268 -15.46 2.18 -13.59
N LYS A 269 -14.21 1.71 -13.74
CA LYS A 269 -13.38 1.22 -12.63
C LYS A 269 -11.91 1.69 -12.72
N MET A 270 -11.20 1.61 -11.60
CA MET A 270 -9.80 2.03 -11.45
C MET A 270 -8.85 1.31 -12.42
N GLY A 271 -8.99 -0.02 -12.52
CA GLY A 271 -8.15 -0.91 -13.32
C GLY A 271 -8.94 -2.11 -13.84
N LEU A 272 -8.24 -3.05 -14.47
CA LEU A 272 -8.78 -4.23 -15.13
C LEU A 272 -9.77 -3.87 -16.23
N LYS A 273 -9.54 -2.75 -16.92
CA LYS A 273 -10.58 -2.08 -17.71
C LYS A 273 -11.15 -2.96 -18.82
N CYS A 274 -10.31 -3.74 -19.51
CA CYS A 274 -10.76 -4.62 -20.60
C CYS A 274 -11.51 -5.87 -20.11
N SER A 275 -11.38 -6.26 -18.84
CA SER A 275 -12.28 -7.22 -18.22
C SER A 275 -13.59 -6.49 -17.93
N VAL A 276 -14.51 -6.49 -18.91
CA VAL A 276 -15.81 -5.83 -18.76
C VAL A 276 -16.55 -6.38 -17.54
N THR A 277 -17.23 -5.50 -16.84
CA THR A 277 -17.95 -5.80 -15.60
C THR A 277 -19.33 -5.21 -15.75
N ASN A 278 -20.38 -5.99 -15.60
CA ASN A 278 -21.75 -5.55 -15.88
C ASN A 278 -22.71 -5.97 -14.78
N GLU A 279 -23.82 -5.26 -14.65
CA GLU A 279 -25.03 -5.82 -14.03
C GLU A 279 -25.64 -6.88 -14.95
N LEU A 280 -26.28 -7.89 -14.36
CA LEU A 280 -27.07 -8.91 -15.04
C LEU A 280 -28.50 -8.86 -14.49
N PHE A 281 -29.48 -8.74 -15.37
CA PHE A 281 -30.90 -8.77 -15.04
C PHE A 281 -31.52 -10.08 -15.53
N LEU A 282 -32.31 -10.70 -14.67
CA LEU A 282 -33.10 -11.89 -14.97
C LEU A 282 -34.56 -11.56 -14.64
N ASP A 283 -35.37 -11.36 -15.67
CA ASP A 283 -36.78 -10.99 -15.58
C ASP A 283 -37.64 -12.12 -16.13
N ASP A 284 -38.33 -12.84 -15.25
CA ASP A 284 -39.17 -14.01 -15.57
C ASP A 284 -38.47 -15.08 -16.43
N VAL A 285 -37.18 -15.29 -16.19
CA VAL A 285 -36.35 -16.22 -16.99
C VAL A 285 -36.76 -17.66 -16.70
N LYS A 286 -37.22 -18.38 -17.72
CA LYS A 286 -37.61 -19.79 -17.63
C LYS A 286 -36.39 -20.71 -17.80
N VAL A 287 -35.86 -21.18 -16.69
CA VAL A 287 -34.68 -22.07 -16.65
C VAL A 287 -35.13 -23.52 -16.49
N PRO A 288 -34.83 -24.44 -17.43
CA PRO A 288 -35.22 -25.84 -17.31
C PRO A 288 -34.74 -26.50 -16.00
N VAL A 289 -35.48 -27.48 -15.46
CA VAL A 289 -35.02 -28.22 -14.28
C VAL A 289 -33.71 -28.98 -14.53
N ASP A 290 -33.50 -29.42 -15.77
CA ASP A 290 -32.25 -30.03 -16.24
C ASP A 290 -31.05 -29.07 -16.24
N ASN A 291 -31.28 -27.77 -16.00
CA ASN A 291 -30.26 -26.73 -15.89
C ASN A 291 -29.91 -26.38 -14.43
N VAL A 292 -30.48 -27.07 -13.44
CA VAL A 292 -29.97 -27.04 -12.06
C VAL A 292 -28.58 -27.66 -12.05
N LEU A 293 -27.60 -26.94 -11.51
CA LEU A 293 -26.23 -27.41 -11.41
C LEU A 293 -26.01 -28.08 -10.05
N GLY A 294 -25.78 -29.40 -10.06
CA GLY A 294 -25.73 -30.21 -8.84
C GLY A 294 -27.12 -30.45 -8.24
N GLU A 295 -27.22 -30.48 -6.91
CA GLU A 295 -28.48 -30.73 -6.20
C GLU A 295 -29.19 -29.43 -5.79
N VAL A 296 -30.53 -29.45 -5.78
CA VAL A 296 -31.35 -28.36 -5.25
C VAL A 296 -30.99 -28.09 -3.79
N GLY A 297 -30.69 -26.84 -3.47
CA GLY A 297 -30.28 -26.39 -2.14
C GLY A 297 -28.79 -26.55 -1.83
N SER A 298 -27.98 -27.14 -2.73
CA SER A 298 -26.53 -27.29 -2.57
C SER A 298 -25.72 -26.12 -3.16
N GLY A 299 -26.39 -25.06 -3.61
CA GLY A 299 -25.77 -23.93 -4.31
C GLY A 299 -24.68 -23.20 -3.51
N PHE A 300 -24.81 -23.08 -2.18
CA PHE A 300 -23.77 -22.47 -1.33
C PHE A 300 -22.47 -23.27 -1.33
N LYS A 301 -22.57 -24.59 -1.19
CA LYS A 301 -21.41 -25.49 -1.25
C LYS A 301 -20.73 -25.41 -2.63
N ILE A 302 -21.54 -25.39 -3.70
CA ILE A 302 -21.05 -25.28 -5.07
C ILE A 302 -20.31 -23.96 -5.28
N ALA A 303 -20.90 -22.83 -4.89
CA ALA A 303 -20.27 -21.51 -5.00
C ALA A 303 -18.92 -21.47 -4.27
N VAL A 304 -18.87 -21.89 -3.00
CA VAL A 304 -17.63 -21.89 -2.20
C VAL A 304 -16.57 -22.80 -2.81
N ASN A 305 -16.94 -23.97 -3.33
CA ASN A 305 -15.98 -24.90 -3.94
C ASN A 305 -15.41 -24.37 -5.27
N ILE A 306 -16.23 -23.71 -6.08
CA ILE A 306 -15.77 -23.02 -7.30
C ILE A 306 -14.76 -21.92 -6.93
N LEU A 307 -15.12 -21.04 -5.98
CA LEU A 307 -14.25 -19.96 -5.51
C LEU A 307 -12.95 -20.49 -4.90
N ASN A 308 -13.01 -21.55 -4.08
CA ASN A 308 -11.83 -22.19 -3.50
C ASN A 308 -10.85 -22.69 -4.58
N SER A 309 -11.36 -23.21 -5.70
CA SER A 309 -10.52 -23.58 -6.85
C SER A 309 -10.02 -22.37 -7.64
N GLY A 310 -10.70 -21.22 -7.62
CA GLY A 310 -10.26 -20.00 -8.29
C GLY A 310 -9.12 -19.27 -7.57
N ARG A 311 -9.10 -19.32 -6.23
CA ARG A 311 -8.20 -18.54 -5.37
C ARG A 311 -6.70 -18.72 -5.65
N TYR A 312 -6.23 -19.95 -5.86
CA TYR A 312 -4.80 -20.17 -6.18
C TYR A 312 -4.46 -19.66 -7.59
N GLY A 313 -5.40 -19.67 -8.53
CA GLY A 313 -5.20 -19.12 -9.87
C GLY A 313 -4.91 -17.62 -9.85
N LEU A 314 -5.54 -16.87 -8.94
CA LEU A 314 -5.22 -15.45 -8.73
C LEU A 314 -3.80 -15.25 -8.21
N GLY A 315 -3.36 -16.11 -7.29
CA GLY A 315 -1.97 -16.10 -6.78
C GLY A 315 -0.94 -16.31 -7.90
N ALA A 316 -1.25 -17.17 -8.87
CA ALA A 316 -0.41 -17.41 -10.04
C ALA A 316 -0.24 -16.16 -10.91
N MET A 317 -1.36 -15.53 -11.30
CA MET A 317 -1.34 -14.31 -12.12
C MET A 317 -0.51 -13.21 -11.47
N LEU A 318 -0.71 -13.01 -10.17
CA LEU A 318 -0.01 -12.00 -9.40
C LEU A 318 1.47 -12.35 -9.18
N SER A 319 1.83 -13.63 -9.12
CA SER A 319 3.24 -14.06 -9.08
C SER A 319 3.98 -13.67 -10.35
N GLY A 320 3.31 -13.80 -11.51
CA GLY A 320 3.81 -13.31 -12.79
C GLY A 320 3.95 -11.79 -12.83
N THR A 321 2.94 -11.06 -12.37
CA THR A 321 3.02 -9.59 -12.27
C THR A 321 4.19 -9.15 -11.37
N MET A 322 4.38 -9.82 -10.23
CA MET A 322 5.50 -9.55 -9.33
C MET A 322 6.86 -9.79 -10.00
N LYS A 323 6.98 -10.84 -10.83
CA LYS A 323 8.18 -11.10 -11.64
C LYS A 323 8.49 -9.89 -12.55
N THR A 324 7.51 -9.41 -13.32
CA THR A 324 7.68 -8.24 -14.19
C THR A 324 8.06 -6.97 -13.41
N CYS A 325 7.45 -6.75 -12.24
CA CYS A 325 7.80 -5.62 -11.36
C CYS A 325 9.25 -5.70 -10.87
N VAL A 326 9.71 -6.89 -10.45
CA VAL A 326 11.10 -7.11 -10.02
C VAL A 326 12.07 -6.91 -11.18
N GLU A 327 11.78 -7.42 -12.37
CA GLU A 327 12.63 -7.25 -13.57
C GLU A 327 12.79 -5.78 -13.96
N LYS A 328 11.70 -5.02 -14.01
CA LYS A 328 11.74 -3.58 -14.30
C LYS A 328 12.53 -2.80 -13.24
N ALA A 329 12.33 -3.12 -11.96
CA ALA A 329 13.07 -2.49 -10.87
C ALA A 329 14.56 -2.85 -10.90
N ALA A 330 14.89 -4.12 -11.11
CA ALA A 330 16.25 -4.62 -11.20
C ALA A 330 17.00 -3.97 -12.36
N ALA A 331 16.40 -3.88 -13.55
CA ALA A 331 16.98 -3.18 -14.68
C ALA A 331 17.26 -1.70 -14.35
N HIS A 332 16.28 -0.98 -13.79
CA HIS A 332 16.43 0.43 -13.45
C HIS A 332 17.55 0.67 -12.44
N VAL A 333 17.55 -0.06 -11.31
CA VAL A 333 18.52 0.17 -10.23
C VAL A 333 19.95 -0.28 -10.57
N SER A 334 20.10 -1.16 -11.57
CA SER A 334 21.41 -1.60 -12.08
C SER A 334 22.09 -0.57 -12.97
N ASP A 335 21.31 0.31 -13.61
CA ASP A 335 21.81 1.30 -14.59
C ASP A 335 21.80 2.72 -14.05
N ARG A 336 20.83 3.06 -13.20
CA ARG A 336 20.65 4.43 -12.70
C ARG A 336 21.78 4.83 -11.73
N VAL A 337 22.44 5.95 -12.03
CA VAL A 337 23.46 6.56 -11.16
C VAL A 337 22.89 7.78 -10.44
N GLN A 338 23.04 7.84 -9.11
CA GLN A 338 22.76 9.01 -8.28
C GLN A 338 23.78 9.09 -7.15
N PHE A 339 24.14 10.31 -6.73
CA PHE A 339 25.16 10.55 -5.70
C PHE A 339 26.49 9.84 -6.03
N GLY A 340 26.85 9.84 -7.32
CA GLY A 340 28.11 9.29 -7.83
C GLY A 340 28.19 7.77 -7.97
N ARG A 341 27.12 7.01 -7.67
CA ARG A 341 27.14 5.53 -7.75
C ARG A 341 25.83 4.94 -8.23
N LYS A 342 25.83 3.66 -8.63
CA LYS A 342 24.61 2.97 -9.07
C LYS A 342 23.63 2.78 -7.92
N LEU A 343 22.33 2.84 -8.20
CA LEU A 343 21.30 2.72 -7.16
C LEU A 343 21.39 1.40 -6.38
N ILE A 344 21.67 0.28 -7.07
CA ILE A 344 21.81 -1.03 -6.42
C ILE A 344 22.88 -1.07 -5.33
N GLU A 345 23.83 -0.14 -5.32
CA GLU A 345 24.88 -0.15 -4.32
C GLU A 345 24.43 0.45 -2.97
N PHE A 346 23.29 1.14 -2.93
CA PHE A 346 22.70 1.65 -1.69
C PHE A 346 21.95 0.56 -0.93
N GLU A 347 22.27 0.38 0.36
CA GLU A 347 21.66 -0.66 1.21
C GLU A 347 20.13 -0.56 1.28
N ASN A 348 19.55 0.65 1.23
CA ASN A 348 18.08 0.82 1.24
C ASN A 348 17.40 0.34 -0.06
N VAL A 349 18.07 0.45 -1.20
CA VAL A 349 17.62 -0.07 -2.50
C VAL A 349 17.74 -1.60 -2.50
N GLN A 350 18.85 -2.13 -1.97
CA GLN A 350 19.06 -3.57 -1.81
C GLN A 350 17.96 -4.20 -0.95
N GLU A 351 17.59 -3.56 0.16
CA GLU A 351 16.50 -4.02 1.02
C GLU A 351 15.20 -4.24 0.24
N LYS A 352 14.78 -3.21 -0.50
CA LYS A 352 13.53 -3.23 -1.27
C LYS A 352 13.56 -4.30 -2.36
N LEU A 353 14.62 -4.32 -3.18
CA LEU A 353 14.73 -5.28 -4.28
C LEU A 353 14.76 -6.73 -3.77
N ALA A 354 15.48 -7.00 -2.69
CA ALA A 354 15.55 -8.32 -2.09
C ALA A 354 14.23 -8.74 -1.45
N MET A 355 13.54 -7.83 -0.76
CA MET A 355 12.23 -8.11 -0.17
C MET A 355 11.18 -8.36 -1.26
N MET A 356 11.19 -7.57 -2.34
CA MET A 356 10.29 -7.77 -3.48
C MET A 356 10.47 -9.16 -4.10
N THR A 357 11.73 -9.53 -4.35
CA THR A 357 12.10 -10.84 -4.90
C THR A 357 11.68 -11.98 -3.97
N THR A 358 11.92 -11.81 -2.67
CA THR A 358 11.55 -12.81 -1.65
C THR A 358 10.02 -12.98 -1.56
N GLN A 359 9.25 -11.89 -1.63
CA GLN A 359 7.79 -11.94 -1.62
C GLN A 359 7.24 -12.63 -2.88
N GLN A 360 7.81 -12.35 -4.05
CA GLN A 360 7.48 -13.06 -5.29
C GLN A 360 7.72 -14.56 -5.14
N TYR A 361 8.89 -14.95 -4.62
CA TYR A 361 9.25 -16.34 -4.37
C TYR A 361 8.29 -17.04 -3.42
N VAL A 362 7.90 -16.40 -2.31
CA VAL A 362 6.93 -16.95 -1.35
C VAL A 362 5.55 -17.14 -2.00
N ALA A 363 5.06 -16.13 -2.73
CA ALA A 363 3.76 -16.18 -3.39
C ALA A 363 3.69 -17.30 -4.45
N GLN A 364 4.76 -17.43 -5.25
CA GLN A 364 4.90 -18.52 -6.20
C GLN A 364 4.88 -19.88 -5.46
N SER A 365 5.66 -19.99 -4.39
CA SER A 365 5.77 -21.23 -3.61
C SER A 365 4.43 -21.68 -3.01
N LEU A 366 3.63 -20.75 -2.47
CA LEU A 366 2.30 -21.02 -1.94
C LEU A 366 1.33 -21.50 -3.03
N THR A 367 1.35 -20.84 -4.18
CA THR A 367 0.45 -21.15 -5.29
C THR A 367 0.70 -22.55 -5.87
N TYR A 368 1.96 -22.89 -6.11
CA TYR A 368 2.36 -24.21 -6.62
C TYR A 368 2.21 -25.32 -5.58
N MET A 369 2.34 -25.00 -4.28
CA MET A 369 2.07 -25.96 -3.21
C MET A 369 0.59 -26.36 -3.17
N VAL A 370 -0.32 -25.38 -3.16
CA VAL A 370 -1.76 -25.64 -3.13
C VAL A 370 -2.19 -26.42 -4.36
N SER A 371 -1.82 -25.95 -5.56
CA SER A 371 -2.21 -26.62 -6.81
C SER A 371 -1.58 -28.01 -6.96
N GLY A 372 -0.32 -28.20 -6.53
CA GLY A 372 0.33 -29.50 -6.55
C GLY A 372 -0.30 -30.51 -5.59
N ASN A 373 -0.73 -30.07 -4.42
CA ASN A 373 -1.47 -30.92 -3.48
C ASN A 373 -2.85 -31.30 -4.01
N MET A 374 -3.54 -30.37 -4.70
CA MET A 374 -4.80 -30.68 -5.38
C MET A 374 -4.63 -31.73 -6.48
N ASP A 375 -3.57 -31.62 -7.30
CA ASP A 375 -3.26 -32.61 -8.33
C ASP A 375 -2.90 -33.99 -7.72
N LYS A 376 -2.38 -34.03 -6.50
CA LYS A 376 -2.17 -35.27 -5.71
C LYS A 376 -3.42 -35.79 -5.00
N GLY A 377 -4.57 -35.14 -5.18
CA GLY A 377 -5.86 -35.58 -4.64
C GLY A 377 -6.19 -35.05 -3.23
N SER A 378 -5.55 -33.96 -2.79
CA SER A 378 -5.92 -33.28 -1.54
C SER A 378 -7.35 -32.74 -1.64
N VAL A 379 -8.12 -32.95 -0.57
CA VAL A 379 -9.52 -32.51 -0.45
C VAL A 379 -9.73 -31.43 0.61
N ASP A 380 -8.74 -31.18 1.46
CA ASP A 380 -8.81 -30.29 2.64
C ASP A 380 -7.98 -29.00 2.47
N PHE A 381 -7.85 -28.47 1.25
CA PHE A 381 -6.95 -27.36 0.93
C PHE A 381 -7.55 -25.94 1.12
N HIS A 382 -8.76 -25.83 1.65
CA HIS A 382 -9.50 -24.55 1.65
C HIS A 382 -8.83 -23.45 2.49
N LEU A 383 -8.17 -23.81 3.60
CA LEU A 383 -7.43 -22.87 4.43
C LEU A 383 -6.16 -22.41 3.71
N GLU A 384 -5.41 -23.34 3.12
CA GLU A 384 -4.19 -23.09 2.36
C GLU A 384 -4.48 -22.20 1.14
N ALA A 385 -5.59 -22.44 0.43
CA ALA A 385 -6.03 -21.59 -0.67
C ALA A 385 -6.41 -20.17 -0.20
N ALA A 386 -7.05 -20.03 0.95
CA ALA A 386 -7.36 -18.72 1.53
C ALA A 386 -6.08 -17.98 1.97
N VAL A 387 -5.15 -18.67 2.62
CA VAL A 387 -3.84 -18.11 3.00
C VAL A 387 -3.06 -17.67 1.77
N SER A 388 -2.99 -18.52 0.74
CA SER A 388 -2.33 -18.19 -0.53
C SER A 388 -2.94 -16.94 -1.16
N LYS A 389 -4.27 -16.83 -1.22
CA LYS A 389 -4.95 -15.65 -1.76
C LYS A 389 -4.62 -14.39 -0.96
N VAL A 390 -4.78 -14.40 0.35
CA VAL A 390 -4.50 -13.22 1.19
C VAL A 390 -3.04 -12.80 1.03
N PHE A 391 -2.11 -13.75 1.10
CA PHE A 391 -0.69 -13.47 0.97
C PHE A 391 -0.33 -12.91 -0.42
N CYS A 392 -0.69 -13.60 -1.50
CA CYS A 392 -0.27 -13.24 -2.85
C CYS A 392 -0.82 -11.87 -3.27
N THR A 393 -2.05 -11.54 -2.87
CA THR A 393 -2.69 -10.26 -3.21
C THR A 393 -2.07 -9.07 -2.51
N GLU A 394 -1.67 -9.23 -1.25
CA GLU A 394 -0.98 -8.17 -0.49
C GLU A 394 0.51 -8.07 -0.87
N ALA A 395 1.16 -9.21 -1.14
CA ALA A 395 2.52 -9.25 -1.66
C ALA A 395 2.61 -8.52 -3.01
N ALA A 396 1.71 -8.80 -3.96
CA ALA A 396 1.73 -8.15 -5.27
C ALA A 396 1.50 -6.64 -5.19
N TRP A 397 0.59 -6.19 -4.31
CA TRP A 397 0.38 -4.77 -4.04
C TRP A 397 1.66 -4.09 -3.56
N ASN A 398 2.33 -4.68 -2.55
CA ASN A 398 3.57 -4.14 -1.99
C ASN A 398 4.72 -4.17 -3.01
N VAL A 399 4.88 -5.26 -3.76
CA VAL A 399 5.93 -5.40 -4.79
C VAL A 399 5.76 -4.37 -5.89
N CYS A 400 4.53 -4.16 -6.39
CA CYS A 400 4.28 -3.16 -7.42
C CYS A 400 4.48 -1.73 -6.90
N ASP A 401 4.04 -1.44 -5.68
CA ASP A 401 4.23 -0.13 -5.04
C ASP A 401 5.73 0.21 -4.86
N GLU A 402 6.52 -0.76 -4.41
CA GLU A 402 7.97 -0.60 -4.23
C GLU A 402 8.73 -0.55 -5.56
N ALA A 403 8.28 -1.27 -6.60
CA ALA A 403 8.83 -1.12 -7.95
C ALA A 403 8.67 0.32 -8.45
N ILE A 404 7.48 0.91 -8.28
CA ILE A 404 7.23 2.32 -8.62
C ILE A 404 8.14 3.24 -7.80
N GLN A 405 8.36 2.94 -6.52
CA GLN A 405 9.24 3.73 -5.67
C GLN A 405 10.69 3.69 -6.15
N LEU A 406 11.20 2.50 -6.52
CA LEU A 406 12.56 2.31 -7.03
C LEU A 406 12.79 2.99 -8.39
N LEU A 407 11.77 3.07 -9.24
CA LEU A 407 11.84 3.80 -10.51
C LEU A 407 11.66 5.32 -10.35
N GLY A 408 11.23 5.79 -9.17
CA GLY A 408 10.95 7.20 -8.90
C GLY A 408 9.88 7.75 -9.86
N GLY A 409 10.12 8.94 -10.42
CA GLY A 409 9.16 9.58 -11.33
C GLY A 409 8.80 8.72 -12.55
N ASN A 410 9.74 7.92 -13.07
CA ASN A 410 9.46 7.00 -14.18
C ASN A 410 8.37 5.99 -13.83
N GLY A 411 8.32 5.50 -12.60
CA GLY A 411 7.31 4.53 -12.16
C GLY A 411 5.89 5.10 -12.12
N PHE A 412 5.75 6.43 -12.04
CA PHE A 412 4.46 7.11 -12.06
C PHE A 412 3.94 7.42 -13.48
N MET A 413 4.84 7.38 -14.48
CA MET A 413 4.50 7.62 -15.87
C MET A 413 3.83 6.40 -16.50
N LYS A 414 2.85 6.65 -17.37
CA LYS A 414 2.09 5.60 -18.08
C LYS A 414 3.01 4.71 -18.93
N SER A 415 4.06 5.30 -19.52
CA SER A 415 5.07 4.61 -20.33
C SER A 415 5.79 3.47 -19.60
N SER A 416 5.84 3.48 -18.25
CA SER A 416 6.44 2.39 -17.48
C SER A 416 5.59 1.11 -17.46
N GLY A 417 4.27 1.24 -17.62
CA GLY A 417 3.29 0.16 -17.43
C GLY A 417 3.09 -0.31 -15.98
N LEU A 418 3.91 0.14 -15.01
CA LEU A 418 3.77 -0.26 -13.59
C LEU A 418 2.52 0.34 -12.97
N GLU A 419 2.17 1.57 -13.35
CA GLU A 419 0.98 2.24 -12.83
C GLU A 419 -0.31 1.46 -13.16
N ARG A 420 -0.37 0.85 -14.36
CA ARG A 420 -1.47 -0.02 -14.77
C ARG A 420 -1.57 -1.24 -13.87
N PHE A 421 -0.46 -1.93 -13.62
CA PHE A 421 -0.46 -3.06 -12.68
C PHE A 421 -0.91 -2.65 -11.28
N LEU A 422 -0.45 -1.49 -10.78
CA LEU A 422 -0.87 -1.01 -9.46
C LEU A 422 -2.39 -0.76 -9.40
N ARG A 423 -2.97 -0.16 -10.44
CA ARG A 423 -4.43 0.02 -10.58
C ARG A 423 -5.15 -1.34 -10.62
N ASP A 424 -4.64 -2.28 -11.40
CA ASP A 424 -5.25 -3.59 -11.60
C ASP A 424 -5.25 -4.45 -10.33
N ILE A 425 -4.13 -4.46 -9.60
CA ILE A 425 -3.92 -5.30 -8.40
C ILE A 425 -4.90 -4.92 -7.27
N ARG A 426 -5.35 -3.65 -7.19
CA ARG A 426 -6.08 -3.16 -6.01
C ARG A 426 -7.34 -3.99 -5.70
N VAL A 427 -8.10 -4.41 -6.71
CA VAL A 427 -9.34 -5.19 -6.49
C VAL A 427 -9.07 -6.64 -6.07
N PHE A 428 -7.87 -7.18 -6.30
CA PHE A 428 -7.56 -8.56 -5.92
C PHE A 428 -7.62 -8.78 -4.41
N ARG A 429 -7.45 -7.73 -3.61
CA ARG A 429 -7.63 -7.74 -2.14
C ARG A 429 -9.12 -7.73 -1.70
N ILE A 430 -10.05 -7.56 -2.64
CA ILE A 430 -11.50 -7.36 -2.39
C ILE A 430 -12.32 -8.52 -2.94
N PHE A 431 -12.17 -8.87 -4.22
CA PHE A 431 -13.00 -9.92 -4.84
C PHE A 431 -12.53 -11.34 -4.45
N GLU A 432 -13.26 -12.38 -4.88
CA GLU A 432 -12.91 -13.79 -4.59
C GLU A 432 -12.75 -14.07 -3.08
N GLY A 433 -13.53 -13.33 -2.28
CA GLY A 433 -13.44 -13.24 -0.83
C GLY A 433 -12.50 -12.10 -0.41
N ALA A 434 -13.06 -11.02 0.16
CA ALA A 434 -12.27 -9.91 0.68
C ALA A 434 -11.25 -10.40 1.70
N ASN A 435 -10.03 -9.87 1.68
CA ASN A 435 -8.95 -10.38 2.53
C ASN A 435 -9.31 -10.32 4.03
N ASP A 436 -10.05 -9.30 4.47
CA ASP A 436 -10.53 -9.19 5.86
C ASP A 436 -11.50 -10.32 6.24
N VAL A 437 -12.36 -10.73 5.31
CA VAL A 437 -13.30 -11.85 5.50
C VAL A 437 -12.55 -13.18 5.47
N LEU A 438 -11.57 -13.33 4.58
CA LEU A 438 -10.73 -14.53 4.53
C LEU A 438 -9.86 -14.68 5.77
N ARG A 439 -9.39 -13.59 6.38
CA ARG A 439 -8.73 -13.64 7.70
C ARG A 439 -9.66 -14.21 8.77
N MET A 440 -10.92 -13.76 8.82
CA MET A 440 -11.90 -14.33 9.75
C MET A 440 -12.14 -15.81 9.46
N PHE A 441 -12.28 -16.20 8.19
CA PHE A 441 -12.41 -17.59 7.79
C PHE A 441 -11.22 -18.44 8.25
N ILE A 442 -9.97 -18.01 7.98
CA ILE A 442 -8.75 -18.70 8.37
C ILE A 442 -8.71 -18.94 9.89
N ALA A 443 -8.91 -17.87 10.67
CA ALA A 443 -8.87 -17.95 12.13
C ALA A 443 -9.99 -18.81 12.69
N LEU A 444 -11.24 -18.59 12.29
CA LEU A 444 -12.40 -19.30 12.84
C LEU A 444 -12.38 -20.79 12.50
N THR A 445 -12.07 -21.14 11.25
CA THR A 445 -12.02 -22.53 10.82
C THR A 445 -10.91 -23.29 11.55
N GLY A 446 -9.70 -22.72 11.64
CA GLY A 446 -8.60 -23.33 12.40
C GLY A 446 -8.90 -23.46 13.90
N MET A 447 -9.43 -22.40 14.52
CA MET A 447 -9.81 -22.41 15.94
C MET A 447 -10.96 -23.37 16.25
N GLN A 448 -11.90 -23.56 15.33
CA GLN A 448 -13.00 -24.51 15.51
C GLN A 448 -12.49 -25.95 15.63
N LYS A 449 -11.52 -26.34 14.79
CA LYS A 449 -10.87 -27.66 14.88
C LYS A 449 -10.10 -27.80 16.18
N ALA A 450 -9.24 -26.84 16.53
CA ALA A 450 -8.49 -26.86 17.79
C ALA A 450 -9.42 -26.91 19.02
N GLY A 451 -10.55 -26.20 18.99
CA GLY A 451 -11.56 -26.23 20.04
C GLY A 451 -12.27 -27.58 20.18
N LYS A 452 -12.54 -28.29 19.07
CA LYS A 452 -13.08 -29.66 19.11
C LYS A 452 -12.07 -30.62 19.76
N ASP A 453 -10.81 -30.53 19.37
CA ASP A 453 -9.73 -31.37 19.93
C ASP A 453 -9.54 -31.09 21.43
N LEU A 454 -9.59 -29.83 21.86
CA LEU A 454 -9.48 -29.45 23.27
C LEU A 454 -10.66 -29.99 24.11
N ARG A 455 -11.89 -29.97 23.57
CA ARG A 455 -13.06 -30.55 24.26
C ARG A 455 -12.96 -32.06 24.37
N ALA A 456 -12.54 -32.75 23.31
CA ALA A 456 -12.34 -34.19 23.35
C ALA A 456 -11.33 -34.59 24.45
N LEU A 457 -10.27 -33.79 24.64
CA LEU A 457 -9.33 -33.97 25.74
C LEU A 457 -9.96 -33.69 27.11
N GLN A 458 -10.76 -32.63 27.25
CA GLN A 458 -11.48 -32.35 28.50
C GLN A 458 -12.47 -33.46 28.87
N ASP A 459 -13.15 -34.03 27.88
CA ASP A 459 -14.09 -35.14 28.08
C ASP A 459 -13.34 -36.43 28.43
N ALA A 460 -12.18 -36.69 27.80
CA ALA A 460 -11.30 -37.78 28.19
C ALA A 460 -10.83 -37.66 29.66
N LEU A 461 -10.51 -36.45 30.12
CA LEU A 461 -10.13 -36.17 31.51
C LEU A 461 -11.26 -36.39 32.52
N LYS A 462 -12.53 -36.33 32.11
CA LYS A 462 -13.69 -36.66 32.98
C LYS A 462 -13.83 -38.16 33.24
N ASN A 463 -13.33 -39.00 32.32
CA ASN A 463 -13.29 -40.46 32.46
C ASN A 463 -11.84 -40.97 32.32
N PRO A 464 -10.99 -40.71 33.33
CA PRO A 464 -9.55 -40.91 33.21
C PRO A 464 -9.17 -42.38 33.03
N PHE A 465 -9.85 -43.31 33.71
CA PHE A 465 -9.52 -44.74 33.69
C PHE A 465 -9.72 -45.41 32.31
N SER A 466 -10.69 -44.96 31.52
CA SER A 466 -10.93 -45.49 30.17
C SER A 466 -10.12 -44.78 29.08
N ASN A 467 -9.47 -43.65 29.39
CA ASN A 467 -8.75 -42.82 28.42
C ASN A 467 -7.28 -42.57 28.80
N MET A 468 -6.70 -43.42 29.66
CA MET A 468 -5.33 -43.28 30.17
C MET A 468 -4.28 -43.10 29.08
N GLY A 469 -4.40 -43.82 27.95
CA GLY A 469 -3.46 -43.69 26.83
C GLY A 469 -3.50 -42.31 26.16
N VAL A 470 -4.68 -41.72 26.01
CA VAL A 470 -4.86 -40.38 25.43
C VAL A 470 -4.35 -39.30 26.39
N ILE A 471 -4.67 -39.45 27.68
CA ILE A 471 -4.25 -38.51 28.74
C ILE A 471 -2.72 -38.54 28.90
N PHE A 472 -2.11 -39.73 28.89
CA PHE A 472 -0.66 -39.88 29.00
C PHE A 472 0.08 -39.31 27.79
N THR A 473 -0.42 -39.60 26.57
CA THR A 473 0.18 -39.09 25.31
C THR A 473 0.08 -37.56 25.22
N GLU A 474 -1.05 -36.98 25.60
CA GLU A 474 -1.24 -35.53 25.51
C GLU A 474 -0.60 -34.79 26.70
N GLY A 475 -0.56 -35.41 27.87
CA GLY A 475 0.14 -34.91 29.06
C GLY A 475 1.66 -34.85 28.87
N THR A 476 2.26 -35.88 28.26
CA THR A 476 3.70 -35.90 27.92
C THR A 476 4.06 -34.88 26.83
N LYS A 477 3.23 -34.73 25.78
CA LYS A 477 3.41 -33.69 24.76
C LYS A 477 3.32 -32.27 25.34
N ARG A 478 2.36 -32.02 26.24
CA ARG A 478 2.18 -30.71 26.89
C ARG A 478 3.28 -30.40 27.90
N ALA A 479 3.68 -31.37 28.72
CA ALA A 479 4.81 -31.22 29.63
C ALA A 479 6.11 -30.97 28.85
N GLY A 480 6.33 -31.72 27.77
CA GLY A 480 7.48 -31.55 26.88
C GLY A 480 7.59 -30.16 26.24
N ARG A 481 6.47 -29.62 25.73
CA ARG A 481 6.41 -28.23 25.22
C ARG A 481 6.75 -27.17 26.28
N SER A 482 6.41 -27.41 27.54
CA SER A 482 6.67 -26.46 28.63
C SER A 482 8.12 -26.44 29.13
N VAL A 483 8.90 -27.49 28.87
CA VAL A 483 10.32 -27.61 29.24
C VAL A 483 11.28 -27.65 28.03
N GLY A 484 10.79 -27.38 26.82
CA GLY A 484 11.60 -27.33 25.59
C GLY A 484 12.05 -28.68 25.05
N VAL A 485 11.52 -29.79 25.56
CA VAL A 485 11.85 -31.18 25.16
C VAL A 485 10.59 -31.83 24.61
N GLY A 486 10.46 -31.97 23.28
CA GLY A 486 9.24 -32.49 22.63
C GLY A 486 8.30 -31.43 22.04
N GLY A 487 8.83 -30.22 21.75
CA GLY A 487 8.18 -29.21 20.92
C GLY A 487 8.10 -29.61 19.44
N THR A 488 7.53 -28.73 18.61
CA THR A 488 7.49 -28.96 17.16
C THR A 488 8.92 -29.02 16.61
N ASP A 489 9.23 -29.96 15.71
CA ASP A 489 10.55 -30.03 15.07
C ASP A 489 10.43 -30.24 13.56
N LEU A 490 10.87 -29.22 12.81
CA LEU A 490 10.88 -29.23 11.35
C LEU A 490 12.26 -29.60 10.76
N ARG A 491 13.30 -29.67 11.61
CA ARG A 491 14.68 -29.95 11.21
C ARG A 491 14.87 -31.25 10.42
N PRO A 492 14.15 -32.36 10.72
CA PRO A 492 14.29 -33.60 9.96
C PRO A 492 13.83 -33.51 8.50
N PHE A 493 13.03 -32.50 8.13
CA PHE A 493 12.42 -32.38 6.80
C PHE A 493 13.13 -31.38 5.88
N VAL A 494 14.14 -30.65 6.38
CA VAL A 494 14.78 -29.55 5.68
C VAL A 494 16.27 -29.79 5.42
N ALA A 495 16.82 -29.09 4.44
CA ALA A 495 18.26 -29.07 4.19
C ALA A 495 19.06 -28.56 5.41
N SER A 496 20.33 -28.97 5.53
CA SER A 496 21.25 -28.60 6.62
C SER A 496 21.40 -27.09 6.82
N GLU A 497 21.32 -26.34 5.74
CA GLU A 497 21.47 -24.89 5.66
C GLU A 497 20.25 -24.14 6.21
N LEU A 498 19.10 -24.83 6.32
CA LEU A 498 17.84 -24.27 6.78
C LEU A 498 17.49 -24.64 8.22
N GLN A 499 18.37 -25.34 8.93
CA GLN A 499 18.11 -25.83 10.30
C GLN A 499 17.71 -24.70 11.27
N ASN A 500 18.37 -23.55 11.18
CA ASN A 500 18.03 -22.37 12.00
C ASN A 500 16.67 -21.76 11.63
N ALA A 501 16.37 -21.68 10.33
CA ALA A 501 15.10 -21.15 9.83
C ALA A 501 13.93 -22.10 10.17
N ALA A 502 14.15 -23.41 10.09
CA ALA A 502 13.19 -24.43 10.52
C ALA A 502 12.93 -24.38 12.02
N LYS A 503 13.97 -24.16 12.84
CA LYS A 503 13.81 -23.92 14.28
C LYS A 503 12.95 -22.69 14.56
N GLN A 504 13.20 -21.56 13.88
CA GLN A 504 12.38 -20.35 14.02
C GLN A 504 10.91 -20.59 13.64
N CYS A 505 10.66 -21.36 12.58
CA CYS A 505 9.32 -21.74 12.16
C CYS A 505 8.63 -22.60 13.23
N ALA A 506 9.33 -23.60 13.77
CA ALA A 506 8.82 -24.46 14.84
C ALA A 506 8.49 -23.68 16.12
N GLU A 507 9.37 -22.79 16.57
CA GLU A 507 9.12 -21.90 17.72
C GLU A 507 7.89 -21.01 17.48
N SER A 508 7.70 -20.54 16.24
CA SER A 508 6.53 -19.73 15.87
C SER A 508 5.23 -20.55 15.94
N ILE A 509 5.25 -21.84 15.55
CA ILE A 509 4.12 -22.78 15.69
C ILE A 509 3.77 -22.99 17.18
N ASP A 510 4.78 -23.23 18.01
CA ASP A 510 4.58 -23.51 19.43
C ASP A 510 3.97 -22.30 20.15
N VAL A 511 4.52 -21.11 19.94
CA VAL A 511 3.99 -19.86 20.53
C VAL A 511 2.59 -19.53 19.99
N PHE A 512 2.34 -19.77 18.70
CA PHE A 512 1.02 -19.57 18.08
C PHE A 512 -0.05 -20.49 18.67
N SER A 513 0.22 -21.80 18.73
CA SER A 513 -0.74 -22.77 19.26
C SER A 513 -1.04 -22.53 20.74
N ALA A 514 -0.04 -22.10 21.53
CA ALA A 514 -0.25 -21.68 22.92
C ALA A 514 -1.18 -20.46 23.04
N ALA A 515 -1.02 -19.46 22.16
CA ALA A 515 -1.91 -18.30 22.12
C ALA A 515 -3.34 -18.68 21.70
N VAL A 516 -3.50 -19.56 20.70
CA VAL A 516 -4.80 -20.09 20.27
C VAL A 516 -5.49 -20.84 21.42
N GLU A 517 -4.78 -21.73 22.11
CA GLU A 517 -5.32 -22.46 23.27
C GLU A 517 -5.74 -21.50 24.39
N SER A 518 -4.92 -20.48 24.69
CA SER A 518 -5.24 -19.45 25.69
C SER A 518 -6.53 -18.69 25.33
N LEU A 519 -6.69 -18.28 24.07
CA LEU A 519 -7.90 -17.61 23.59
C LEU A 519 -9.13 -18.51 23.68
N LEU A 520 -9.02 -19.77 23.26
CA LEU A 520 -10.12 -20.74 23.32
C LEU A 520 -10.55 -21.03 24.77
N ARG A 521 -9.59 -21.15 25.70
CA ARG A 521 -9.88 -21.31 27.14
C ARG A 521 -10.54 -20.07 27.73
N THR A 522 -10.13 -18.88 27.30
CA THR A 522 -10.65 -17.60 27.82
C THR A 522 -12.05 -17.28 27.30
N HIS A 523 -12.31 -17.52 26.01
CA HIS A 523 -13.51 -17.01 25.33
C HIS A 523 -14.49 -18.11 24.89
N GLY A 524 -14.08 -19.38 24.84
CA GLY A 524 -14.94 -20.48 24.41
C GLY A 524 -15.58 -20.21 23.04
N LYS A 525 -16.91 -20.34 22.95
CA LYS A 525 -17.67 -20.02 21.72
C LYS A 525 -17.72 -18.53 21.41
N GLY A 526 -17.54 -17.65 22.40
CA GLY A 526 -17.55 -16.19 22.24
C GLY A 526 -16.34 -15.63 21.49
N ILE A 527 -15.36 -16.47 21.13
CA ILE A 527 -14.21 -16.07 20.31
C ILE A 527 -14.63 -15.53 18.94
N ALA A 528 -15.78 -15.95 18.42
CA ALA A 528 -16.31 -15.48 17.14
C ALA A 528 -16.55 -13.96 17.08
N GLU A 529 -16.79 -13.33 18.24
CA GLU A 529 -17.02 -11.89 18.36
C GLU A 529 -15.71 -11.11 18.65
N ARG A 530 -14.54 -11.77 18.70
CA ARG A 530 -13.24 -11.17 19.03
C ARG A 530 -12.40 -10.93 17.79
N GLN A 531 -12.92 -10.14 16.85
CA GLN A 531 -12.32 -10.01 15.52
C GLN A 531 -10.95 -9.34 15.55
N PHE A 532 -10.65 -8.50 16.55
CA PHE A 532 -9.28 -7.99 16.70
C PHE A 532 -8.29 -9.13 16.87
N GLN A 533 -8.54 -10.04 17.82
CA GLN A 533 -7.69 -11.19 18.08
C GLN A 533 -7.70 -12.16 16.89
N LEU A 534 -8.86 -12.43 16.29
CA LEU A 534 -8.97 -13.31 15.12
C LEU A 534 -8.14 -12.82 13.94
N ALA A 535 -8.09 -11.50 13.67
CA ALA A 535 -7.28 -10.95 12.59
C ALA A 535 -5.79 -11.24 12.80
N ARG A 536 -5.28 -11.09 14.03
CA ARG A 536 -3.88 -11.40 14.36
C ARG A 536 -3.60 -12.90 14.32
N VAL A 537 -4.54 -13.72 14.77
CA VAL A 537 -4.45 -15.19 14.65
C VAL A 537 -4.33 -15.61 13.19
N ALA A 538 -5.13 -15.00 12.31
CA ALA A 538 -5.05 -15.26 10.87
C ALA A 538 -3.70 -14.83 10.28
N ASP A 539 -3.21 -13.63 10.63
CA ASP A 539 -1.91 -13.16 10.17
C ASP A 539 -0.78 -14.09 10.64
N CYS A 540 -0.79 -14.55 11.90
CA CYS A 540 0.16 -15.55 12.38
C CYS A 540 0.11 -16.85 11.54
N ALA A 541 -1.10 -17.37 11.26
CA ALA A 541 -1.26 -18.58 10.48
C ALA A 541 -0.72 -18.42 9.03
N ILE A 542 -0.98 -17.26 8.40
CA ILE A 542 -0.45 -16.91 7.08
C ILE A 542 1.08 -16.91 7.09
N TYR A 543 1.69 -16.21 8.04
CA TYR A 543 3.15 -16.13 8.14
C TYR A 543 3.78 -17.49 8.39
N ILE A 544 3.24 -18.30 9.33
CA ILE A 544 3.81 -19.61 9.63
C ILE A 544 3.71 -20.56 8.44
N TYR A 545 2.56 -20.62 7.76
CA TYR A 545 2.42 -21.48 6.58
C TYR A 545 3.34 -21.06 5.44
N SER A 546 3.49 -19.76 5.22
CA SER A 546 4.43 -19.24 4.22
C SER A 546 5.89 -19.59 4.54
N MET A 547 6.30 -19.55 5.82
CA MET A 547 7.62 -20.02 6.26
C MET A 547 7.82 -21.50 5.96
N ALA A 548 6.88 -22.33 6.38
CA ALA A 548 6.96 -23.78 6.21
C ALA A 548 7.00 -24.16 4.71
N THR A 549 6.27 -23.43 3.87
CA THR A 549 6.22 -23.62 2.42
C THR A 549 7.57 -23.32 1.75
N VAL A 550 8.21 -22.19 2.07
CA VAL A 550 9.52 -21.86 1.47
C VAL A 550 10.65 -22.73 1.97
N LEU A 551 10.58 -23.21 3.21
CA LEU A 551 11.51 -24.21 3.74
C LEU A 551 11.44 -25.50 2.94
N SER A 552 10.22 -25.94 2.59
CA SER A 552 10.00 -27.12 1.76
C SER A 552 10.55 -26.95 0.35
N ARG A 553 10.23 -25.83 -0.33
CA ARG A 553 10.71 -25.56 -1.69
C ARG A 553 12.24 -25.47 -1.76
N ALA A 554 12.86 -24.69 -0.88
CA ALA A 554 14.32 -24.54 -0.87
C ALA A 554 15.03 -25.87 -0.55
N SER A 555 14.48 -26.67 0.36
CA SER A 555 15.03 -28.00 0.66
C SER A 555 14.93 -28.96 -0.53
N ARG A 556 13.84 -28.89 -1.32
CA ARG A 556 13.73 -29.61 -2.58
C ARG A 556 14.80 -29.15 -3.56
N ALA A 557 15.02 -27.85 -3.73
CA ALA A 557 16.03 -27.32 -4.64
C ALA A 557 17.45 -27.82 -4.30
N VAL A 558 17.81 -27.89 -3.01
CA VAL A 558 19.07 -28.50 -2.56
C VAL A 558 19.11 -29.99 -2.88
N LYS A 559 18.04 -30.73 -2.55
CA LYS A 559 17.97 -32.19 -2.78
C LYS A 559 18.12 -32.55 -4.26
N LEU A 560 17.58 -31.73 -5.15
CA LEU A 560 17.66 -31.91 -6.60
C LEU A 560 18.93 -31.29 -7.23
N ASN A 561 19.78 -30.64 -6.42
CA ASN A 561 20.97 -29.94 -6.90
C ASN A 561 20.66 -28.91 -8.01
N LEU A 562 19.59 -28.13 -7.84
CA LEU A 562 19.20 -27.10 -8.80
C LEU A 562 20.17 -25.93 -8.80
N PRO A 563 20.47 -25.30 -9.96
CA PRO A 563 21.31 -24.10 -10.02
C PRO A 563 20.81 -22.92 -9.18
N SER A 564 19.51 -22.89 -8.88
CA SER A 564 18.86 -21.87 -8.04
C SER A 564 18.95 -22.14 -6.54
N ALA A 565 19.47 -23.28 -6.10
CA ALA A 565 19.39 -23.73 -4.71
C ALA A 565 19.97 -22.71 -3.72
N GLU A 566 21.14 -22.13 -3.99
CA GLU A 566 21.77 -21.13 -3.12
C GLU A 566 20.88 -19.88 -2.94
N GLN A 567 20.30 -19.41 -4.03
CA GLN A 567 19.40 -18.27 -4.01
C GLN A 567 18.11 -18.57 -3.24
N GLU A 568 17.53 -19.75 -3.45
CA GLU A 568 16.31 -20.19 -2.75
C GLU A 568 16.55 -20.35 -1.24
N LEU A 569 17.74 -20.82 -0.83
CA LEU A 569 18.18 -20.87 0.57
C LEU A 569 18.22 -19.47 1.19
N LEU A 570 18.83 -18.49 0.51
CA LEU A 570 18.90 -17.10 1.00
C LEU A 570 17.50 -16.51 1.20
N MET A 571 16.61 -16.65 0.20
CA MET A 571 15.25 -16.12 0.28
C MET A 571 14.42 -16.81 1.37
N ALA A 572 14.54 -18.14 1.54
CA ALA A 572 13.87 -18.85 2.61
C ALA A 572 14.33 -18.37 4.00
N GLN A 573 15.64 -18.17 4.20
CA GLN A 573 16.18 -17.63 5.46
C GLN A 573 15.74 -16.19 5.73
N ILE A 574 15.74 -15.33 4.70
CA ILE A 574 15.23 -13.95 4.79
C ILE A 574 13.77 -13.97 5.21
N TRP A 575 12.94 -14.73 4.49
CA TRP A 575 11.50 -14.79 4.76
C TRP A 575 11.20 -15.34 6.15
N CYS A 576 11.83 -16.44 6.56
CA CYS A 576 11.65 -17.01 7.89
C CYS A 576 11.97 -16.02 9.01
N LYS A 577 13.02 -15.22 8.85
CA LYS A 577 13.39 -14.20 9.84
C LYS A 577 12.33 -13.10 9.95
N GLU A 578 11.88 -12.55 8.83
CA GLU A 578 10.88 -11.47 8.80
C GLU A 578 9.49 -11.96 9.23
N ALA A 579 9.06 -13.12 8.76
CA ALA A 579 7.78 -13.72 9.11
C ALA A 579 7.73 -14.10 10.61
N SER A 580 8.81 -14.67 11.16
CA SER A 580 8.87 -14.99 12.60
C SER A 580 8.78 -13.75 13.48
N ASP A 581 9.48 -12.65 13.13
CA ASP A 581 9.36 -11.37 13.84
C ASP A 581 7.91 -10.83 13.80
N ARG A 582 7.21 -10.97 12.67
CA ARG A 582 5.79 -10.58 12.54
C ARG A 582 4.86 -11.47 13.36
N VAL A 583 5.13 -12.78 13.45
CA VAL A 583 4.37 -13.69 14.34
C VAL A 583 4.53 -13.25 15.78
N GLN A 584 5.77 -13.01 16.24
CA GLN A 584 6.03 -12.56 17.62
C GLN A 584 5.31 -11.25 17.95
N GLN A 585 5.28 -10.30 17.01
CA GLN A 585 4.55 -9.03 17.18
C GLN A 585 3.04 -9.24 17.32
N ASN A 586 2.44 -10.08 16.48
CA ASN A 586 1.01 -10.37 16.55
C ASN A 586 0.65 -11.13 17.84
N ILE A 587 1.49 -12.06 18.28
CA ILE A 587 1.31 -12.77 19.56
C ILE A 587 1.39 -11.79 20.74
N HIS A 588 2.36 -10.88 20.73
CA HIS A 588 2.48 -9.87 21.78
C HIS A 588 1.21 -9.00 21.86
N ARG A 589 0.67 -8.57 20.71
CA ARG A 589 -0.59 -7.82 20.64
C ARG A 589 -1.79 -8.63 21.17
N ILE A 590 -1.87 -9.92 20.84
CA ILE A 590 -2.91 -10.83 21.37
C ILE A 590 -2.84 -10.95 22.90
N GLN A 591 -1.62 -11.02 23.47
CA GLN A 591 -1.40 -11.26 24.89
C GLN A 591 -1.42 -9.99 25.76
N SER A 592 -1.20 -8.82 25.17
CA SER A 592 -1.10 -7.55 25.90
C SER A 592 -2.39 -7.20 26.68
N LYS A 593 -2.25 -6.94 28.00
CA LYS A 593 -3.38 -6.55 28.87
C LYS A 593 -3.99 -5.19 28.50
N SER A 594 -3.18 -4.24 28.01
CA SER A 594 -3.65 -2.88 27.68
C SER A 594 -4.63 -2.84 26.49
N PHE A 595 -4.52 -3.80 25.56
CA PHE A 595 -5.41 -3.88 24.40
C PHE A 595 -6.83 -4.33 24.81
N LYS A 596 -6.96 -5.18 25.84
CA LYS A 596 -8.26 -5.65 26.35
C LYS A 596 -9.08 -4.53 27.01
N GLU A 597 -8.44 -3.61 27.72
CA GLU A 597 -9.14 -2.58 28.51
C GLU A 597 -9.40 -1.28 27.72
N ASN A 598 -8.50 -0.87 26.83
CA ASN A 598 -8.61 0.42 26.13
C ASN A 598 -9.66 0.43 25.01
N TYR A 599 -9.85 -0.69 24.31
CA TYR A 599 -10.78 -0.76 23.17
C TYR A 599 -12.22 -1.06 23.61
N GLN A 600 -12.41 -2.04 24.49
CA GLN A 600 -13.75 -2.52 24.89
C GLN A 600 -14.55 -1.50 25.73
N ARG A 601 -13.90 -0.68 26.56
CA ARG A 601 -14.60 0.32 27.40
C ARG A 601 -14.89 1.65 26.68
N LYS A 602 -14.16 1.99 25.63
CA LYS A 602 -14.27 3.32 24.97
C LYS A 602 -14.96 3.28 23.60
N ALA A 603 -14.94 2.16 22.87
CA ALA A 603 -15.63 2.02 21.58
C ALA A 603 -17.16 2.19 21.69
N THR A 604 -17.76 1.78 22.81
CA THR A 604 -19.20 1.96 23.09
C THR A 604 -19.62 3.44 23.14
N ASN A 605 -18.73 4.35 23.54
CA ASN A 605 -19.02 5.79 23.61
C ASN A 605 -18.89 6.50 22.25
N ILE A 606 -18.14 5.93 21.30
CA ILE A 606 -17.92 6.51 19.96
C ILE A 606 -19.16 6.34 19.07
N VAL A 607 -19.87 5.22 19.20
CA VAL A 607 -21.12 4.95 18.44
C VAL A 607 -22.28 5.85 18.90
N LEU A 608 -22.30 6.21 20.19
CA LEU A 608 -23.29 7.13 20.76
C LEU A 608 -23.08 8.58 20.32
N THR A 609 -21.84 9.04 20.15
CA THR A 609 -21.55 10.44 19.78
C THR A 609 -21.79 10.74 18.29
N ALA A 610 -21.62 9.75 17.40
CA ALA A 610 -21.96 9.89 15.98
C ALA A 610 -23.49 10.00 15.74
N SER A 611 -24.29 9.35 16.59
CA SER A 611 -25.76 9.36 16.49
C SER A 611 -26.38 10.67 17.01
N VAL A 612 -25.73 11.34 17.98
CA VAL A 612 -26.23 12.60 18.57
C VAL A 612 -25.93 13.82 17.69
N ARG A 613 -24.90 13.79 16.83
CA ARG A 613 -24.54 14.93 15.97
C ARG A 613 -25.57 15.26 14.89
N ARG A 614 -26.37 14.29 14.44
CA ARG A 614 -27.46 14.57 13.47
C ARG A 614 -28.67 15.28 14.09
N ALA A 615 -28.77 15.34 15.41
CA ALA A 615 -29.89 15.97 16.12
C ALA A 615 -29.62 17.43 16.54
N VAL A 616 -28.36 17.89 16.55
CA VAL A 616 -28.00 19.22 17.10
C VAL A 616 -27.73 20.27 16.01
N GLN A 617 -27.69 19.90 14.74
CA GLN A 617 -27.34 20.81 13.64
C GLN A 617 -28.55 21.51 12.97
N LEU A 618 -29.72 21.51 13.62
CA LEU A 618 -30.95 22.13 13.09
C LEU A 618 -31.56 23.24 13.96
N GLN A 619 -30.91 23.67 15.04
CA GLN A 619 -31.38 24.83 15.82
C GLN A 619 -30.22 25.67 16.32
N CYS A 620 -30.04 26.84 15.70
CA CYS A 620 -30.03 28.16 16.36
C CYS A 620 -29.37 29.20 15.45
N SER A 621 -30.22 30.02 14.85
CA SER A 621 -29.89 31.30 14.22
C SER A 621 -30.35 32.42 15.15
N GLY A 622 -29.53 33.46 15.30
CA GLY A 622 -29.91 34.76 15.85
C GLY A 622 -29.55 34.99 17.31
N VAL A 623 -28.70 35.97 17.59
CA VAL A 623 -29.07 37.36 17.99
C VAL A 623 -27.79 38.18 18.18
N VAL A 624 -27.87 39.43 17.74
CA VAL A 624 -26.85 40.51 17.73
C VAL A 624 -26.93 41.33 19.04
N VAL A 625 -25.83 42.02 19.44
CA VAL A 625 -25.75 43.47 19.82
C VAL A 625 -24.59 43.81 20.80
N ARG A 626 -23.66 44.69 20.31
CA ARG A 626 -22.91 45.86 20.90
C ARG A 626 -22.17 45.73 22.27
N ASN A 627 -21.03 46.40 22.57
CA ASN A 627 -20.48 47.72 22.17
C ASN A 627 -18.96 47.86 22.52
N VAL A 628 -18.19 48.50 21.61
CA VAL A 628 -17.18 49.60 21.74
C VAL A 628 -16.13 49.62 22.90
N SER A 629 -14.83 49.65 22.56
CA SER A 629 -13.98 50.87 22.68
C SER A 629 -12.51 50.70 22.21
N SER A 630 -12.16 51.60 21.28
CA SER A 630 -10.88 52.26 20.95
C SER A 630 -9.52 51.79 21.51
N SER A 631 -8.56 51.59 20.60
CA SER A 631 -7.37 52.46 20.35
C SER A 631 -6.04 51.71 20.26
N GLY A 632 -5.21 52.11 19.29
CA GLY A 632 -3.76 51.87 19.28
C GLY A 632 -3.20 51.32 17.97
N VAL A 633 -3.06 52.17 16.95
CA VAL A 633 -2.19 51.90 15.78
C VAL A 633 -0.75 51.90 16.28
N VAL A 634 -0.04 50.78 16.12
CA VAL A 634 1.42 50.72 16.31
C VAL A 634 2.07 50.21 15.02
N HIS A 635 2.66 51.13 14.28
CA HIS A 635 3.62 50.82 13.22
C HIS A 635 4.86 50.15 13.83
N ALA A 636 5.14 48.90 13.47
CA ALA A 636 6.42 48.27 13.76
C ALA A 636 7.42 48.63 12.63
N SER A 637 8.20 49.68 12.84
CA SER A 637 9.38 49.98 12.03
C SER A 637 10.46 48.93 12.26
N ALA A 638 11.10 48.48 11.18
CA ALA A 638 12.25 47.59 11.19
C ALA A 638 13.39 48.15 12.08
N ALA A 639 13.65 47.52 13.21
CA ALA A 639 14.81 47.80 14.05
C ALA A 639 15.94 46.81 13.71
N VAL A 640 17.03 47.35 13.19
CA VAL A 640 18.32 46.69 12.99
C VAL A 640 18.81 46.15 14.34
N GLN A 641 18.86 44.83 14.51
CA GLN A 641 19.45 44.21 15.69
C GLN A 641 20.98 44.23 15.61
N SER A 642 21.61 44.83 16.61
CA SER A 642 23.04 44.74 16.87
C SER A 642 23.44 43.30 17.21
N SER A 643 24.55 42.86 16.63
CA SER A 643 25.11 41.51 16.75
C SER A 643 25.76 41.30 18.11
N SER A 644 25.20 40.40 18.92
CA SER A 644 25.99 39.65 19.90
C SER A 644 26.53 38.38 19.25
N ASP A 645 27.85 38.20 19.27
CA ASP A 645 28.61 37.13 18.60
C ASP A 645 28.46 35.74 19.26
N GLN A 646 27.33 35.48 19.93
CA GLN A 646 26.99 34.17 20.49
C GLN A 646 26.05 33.43 19.52
N PRO A 647 26.41 32.22 19.04
CA PRO A 647 25.53 31.47 18.14
C PRO A 647 24.20 31.16 18.85
N LYS A 648 23.09 31.65 18.27
CA LYS A 648 21.73 31.40 18.80
C LYS A 648 21.50 29.89 18.95
N PRO A 649 20.97 29.41 20.08
CA PRO A 649 20.73 27.99 20.29
C PRO A 649 19.68 27.46 19.31
N ASN A 650 19.98 26.33 18.66
CA ASN A 650 19.07 25.67 17.72
C ASN A 650 17.78 25.23 18.44
N ARG A 651 16.64 25.64 17.88
CA ARG A 651 15.30 25.47 18.50
C ARG A 651 14.54 24.23 18.02
N SER A 652 15.06 23.50 17.04
CA SER A 652 14.42 22.30 16.48
C SER A 652 14.35 21.18 17.50
N PHE A 653 13.18 20.54 17.61
CA PHE A 653 13.00 19.36 18.46
C PHE A 653 13.72 18.16 17.86
N VAL A 654 13.53 17.91 16.56
CA VAL A 654 14.05 16.71 15.88
C VAL A 654 15.58 16.76 15.82
N MET A 655 16.18 17.93 15.54
CA MET A 655 17.63 18.07 15.51
C MET A 655 18.27 17.77 16.88
N ASN A 656 17.67 18.29 17.95
CA ASN A 656 18.20 18.12 19.31
C ASN A 656 17.92 16.72 19.90
N LEU A 657 16.89 16.02 19.40
CA LEU A 657 16.59 14.62 19.76
C LEU A 657 17.79 13.69 19.52
N PHE A 658 18.51 13.86 18.41
CA PHE A 658 19.68 13.03 18.08
C PHE A 658 20.84 13.21 19.08
N SER A 659 20.96 14.40 19.70
CA SER A 659 21.90 14.66 20.78
C SER A 659 21.35 14.30 22.17
N GLY A 660 20.16 13.67 22.25
CA GLY A 660 19.49 13.36 23.51
C GLY A 660 19.15 14.61 24.33
N LYS A 661 18.90 15.75 23.69
CA LYS A 661 18.52 17.01 24.34
C LYS A 661 17.02 17.24 24.13
N LEU A 662 16.29 17.44 25.22
CA LEU A 662 14.87 17.81 25.16
C LEU A 662 14.76 19.31 24.84
N GLN A 663 14.29 19.64 23.63
CA GLN A 663 14.04 21.00 23.19
C GLN A 663 12.55 21.17 22.87
N THR A 664 11.82 21.90 23.73
CA THR A 664 10.35 22.00 23.64
C THR A 664 9.86 23.33 23.07
N ALA A 665 10.73 24.29 22.77
CA ALA A 665 10.34 25.67 22.46
C ALA A 665 9.48 25.83 21.18
N GLU A 666 9.56 24.88 20.25
CA GLU A 666 8.77 24.84 19.01
C GLU A 666 7.74 23.69 19.01
N LEU A 667 7.51 23.09 20.19
CA LEU A 667 6.63 21.94 20.37
C LEU A 667 5.53 22.22 21.39
N PHE A 668 5.88 22.76 22.57
CA PHE A 668 4.95 23.02 23.67
C PHE A 668 4.99 24.51 24.10
N PRO A 669 3.82 25.14 24.33
CA PRO A 669 2.48 24.65 23.97
C PRO A 669 2.32 24.57 22.43
N TYR A 670 1.31 23.81 21.97
CA TYR A 670 1.01 23.70 20.54
C TYR A 670 0.81 25.09 19.93
N PRO A 671 1.40 25.39 18.76
CA PRO A 671 1.41 26.75 18.25
C PRO A 671 0.00 27.25 17.88
N GLU A 672 -0.29 28.48 18.29
CA GLU A 672 -1.43 29.29 17.85
C GLU A 672 -0.90 30.39 16.91
N PRO A 673 -0.79 30.14 15.60
CA PRO A 673 -0.11 31.06 14.70
C PRO A 673 -0.98 32.23 14.23
N LEU A 674 -2.30 32.11 14.29
CA LEU A 674 -3.22 33.12 13.78
C LEU A 674 -3.75 34.00 14.92
N ASN A 675 -3.62 35.32 14.75
CA ASN A 675 -4.38 36.30 15.52
C ASN A 675 -5.86 36.35 15.05
N GLU A 676 -6.68 37.19 15.69
CA GLU A 676 -8.11 37.28 15.37
C GLU A 676 -8.38 37.78 13.95
N GLU A 677 -7.72 38.87 13.55
CA GLU A 677 -7.82 39.45 12.19
C GLU A 677 -7.44 38.43 11.11
N GLN A 678 -6.36 37.69 11.29
CA GLN A 678 -5.92 36.64 10.36
C GLN A 678 -6.92 35.48 10.28
N ARG A 679 -7.61 35.15 11.39
CA ARG A 679 -8.67 34.12 11.39
C ARG A 679 -9.88 34.61 10.61
N GLU A 680 -10.33 35.84 10.85
CA GLU A 680 -11.45 36.44 10.11
C GLU A 680 -11.13 36.54 8.62
N TYR A 681 -9.90 36.95 8.27
CA TYR A 681 -9.46 37.06 6.90
C TYR A 681 -9.51 35.72 6.17
N VAL A 682 -8.91 34.64 6.73
CA VAL A 682 -8.96 33.32 6.08
C VAL A 682 -10.38 32.73 6.07
N GLN A 683 -11.18 33.01 7.11
CA GLN A 683 -12.56 32.55 7.20
C GLN A 683 -13.42 33.09 6.04
N ALA A 684 -13.18 34.33 5.61
CA ALA A 684 -13.87 34.94 4.46
C ALA A 684 -13.62 34.20 3.14
N PHE A 685 -12.51 33.47 3.00
CA PHE A 685 -12.19 32.69 1.80
C PHE A 685 -12.72 31.25 1.84
N ILE A 686 -13.14 30.73 3.00
CA ILE A 686 -13.54 29.31 3.13
C ILE A 686 -14.74 29.00 2.23
N ASP A 687 -15.83 29.76 2.34
CA ASP A 687 -17.05 29.51 1.57
C ASP A 687 -16.82 29.71 0.05
N PRO A 688 -16.15 30.78 -0.41
CA PRO A 688 -15.75 30.90 -1.82
C PRO A 688 -14.90 29.73 -2.32
N THR A 689 -13.93 29.25 -1.53
CA THR A 689 -13.08 28.11 -1.89
C THR A 689 -13.90 26.85 -2.04
N VAL A 690 -14.81 26.58 -1.11
CA VAL A 690 -15.70 25.41 -1.17
C VAL A 690 -16.58 25.50 -2.40
N LYS A 691 -17.24 26.65 -2.64
CA LYS A 691 -18.09 26.85 -3.82
C LYS A 691 -17.33 26.67 -5.13
N PHE A 692 -16.09 27.16 -5.23
CA PHE A 692 -15.25 26.89 -6.39
C PHE A 692 -15.14 25.39 -6.65
N TYR A 693 -14.83 24.60 -5.62
CA TYR A 693 -14.64 23.16 -5.80
C TYR A 693 -15.93 22.36 -5.98
N THR A 694 -17.08 22.86 -5.52
CA THR A 694 -18.37 22.15 -5.61
C THR A 694 -19.25 22.60 -6.78
N GLU A 695 -19.12 23.84 -7.24
CA GLU A 695 -20.01 24.44 -8.24
C GLU A 695 -19.28 24.79 -9.55
N VAL A 696 -17.96 25.01 -9.53
CA VAL A 696 -17.17 25.43 -10.71
C VAL A 696 -16.23 24.33 -11.19
N ASN A 697 -15.47 23.72 -10.29
CA ASN A 697 -14.52 22.65 -10.63
C ASN A 697 -15.20 21.29 -10.77
N ASP A 698 -14.82 20.53 -11.80
CA ASP A 698 -15.19 19.11 -11.93
C ASP A 698 -13.94 18.24 -11.97
N ALA A 699 -13.63 17.65 -10.81
CA ALA A 699 -12.45 16.81 -10.65
C ALA A 699 -12.48 15.52 -11.48
N ALA A 700 -13.67 14.99 -11.82
CA ALA A 700 -13.77 13.80 -12.67
C ALA A 700 -13.49 14.16 -14.13
N ARG A 701 -14.02 15.30 -14.60
CA ARG A 701 -13.75 15.83 -15.94
C ARG A 701 -12.29 16.24 -16.11
N ASN A 702 -11.69 16.88 -15.11
CA ASN A 702 -10.27 17.23 -15.10
C ASN A 702 -9.37 15.98 -15.26
N ASP A 703 -9.68 14.91 -14.53
CA ASP A 703 -8.95 13.64 -14.64
C ASP A 703 -9.16 12.95 -16.00
N ALA A 704 -10.39 12.93 -16.50
CA ALA A 704 -10.75 12.27 -17.76
C ALA A 704 -10.15 12.98 -18.99
N THR A 705 -10.09 14.30 -18.99
CA THR A 705 -9.57 15.11 -20.11
C THR A 705 -8.08 15.43 -20.00
N ALA A 706 -7.46 15.11 -18.86
CA ALA A 706 -6.08 15.50 -18.53
C ALA A 706 -5.80 17.00 -18.75
N SER A 707 -6.82 17.86 -18.54
CA SER A 707 -6.76 19.30 -18.77
C SER A 707 -7.67 20.03 -17.79
N VAL A 708 -7.59 21.36 -17.77
CA VAL A 708 -8.46 22.23 -16.98
C VAL A 708 -9.12 23.21 -17.92
N GLU A 709 -10.44 23.38 -17.82
CA GLU A 709 -11.15 24.34 -18.65
C GLU A 709 -10.75 25.78 -18.34
N LYS A 710 -10.68 26.62 -19.37
CA LYS A 710 -10.30 28.03 -19.24
C LYS A 710 -11.16 28.77 -18.20
N ALA A 711 -12.47 28.52 -18.16
CA ALA A 711 -13.37 29.15 -17.18
C ALA A 711 -13.01 28.81 -15.72
N VAL A 712 -12.59 27.56 -15.46
CA VAL A 712 -12.13 27.13 -14.13
C VAL A 712 -10.81 27.82 -13.77
N VAL A 713 -9.90 27.95 -14.73
CA VAL A 713 -8.63 28.68 -14.53
C VAL A 713 -8.86 30.18 -14.28
N ASP A 714 -9.75 30.80 -15.05
CA ASP A 714 -10.11 32.21 -14.90
C ASP A 714 -10.73 32.49 -13.52
N ALA A 715 -11.65 31.63 -13.06
CA ALA A 715 -12.22 31.71 -11.72
C ALA A 715 -11.15 31.56 -10.62
N LEU A 716 -10.14 30.71 -10.82
CA LEU A 716 -9.04 30.53 -9.87
C LEU A 716 -8.17 31.79 -9.76
N TRP A 717 -7.93 32.49 -10.88
CA TRP A 717 -7.26 33.80 -10.89
C TRP A 717 -8.10 34.88 -10.21
N GLU A 718 -9.41 34.93 -10.48
CA GLU A 718 -10.32 35.93 -9.92
C GLU A 718 -10.46 35.84 -8.41
N GLN A 719 -10.35 34.63 -7.84
CA GLN A 719 -10.32 34.42 -6.39
C GLN A 719 -8.97 34.77 -5.74
N GLY A 720 -7.94 35.04 -6.53
CA GLY A 720 -6.60 35.38 -6.03
C GLY A 720 -5.79 34.19 -5.50
N PHE A 721 -6.28 32.95 -5.62
CA PHE A 721 -5.62 31.76 -5.05
C PHE A 721 -4.25 31.44 -5.65
N LEU A 722 -3.97 31.89 -6.87
CA LEU A 722 -2.65 31.74 -7.49
C LEU A 722 -1.62 32.73 -6.91
N GLY A 723 -2.07 33.83 -6.29
CA GLY A 723 -1.25 34.83 -5.60
C GLY A 723 -1.25 34.70 -4.07
N ALA A 724 -1.59 33.53 -3.50
CA ALA A 724 -1.86 33.34 -2.08
C ALA A 724 -0.75 33.87 -1.14
N PHE A 725 0.52 33.57 -1.42
CA PHE A 725 1.66 33.98 -0.61
C PHE A 725 2.30 35.31 -1.03
N ILE A 726 1.89 35.85 -2.18
CA ILE A 726 2.47 37.08 -2.70
C ILE A 726 1.95 38.23 -1.81
N PRO A 727 2.83 39.15 -1.33
CA PRO A 727 2.41 40.27 -0.52
C PRO A 727 1.37 41.15 -1.23
N THR A 728 0.53 41.82 -0.44
CA THR A 728 -0.55 42.65 -0.98
C THR A 728 -0.04 43.83 -1.81
N GLU A 729 1.15 44.36 -1.50
CA GLU A 729 1.79 45.42 -2.30
C GLU A 729 2.17 44.98 -3.73
N TYR A 730 2.26 43.67 -3.98
CA TYR A 730 2.46 43.09 -5.32
C TYR A 730 1.18 42.42 -5.85
N GLY A 731 0.01 42.75 -5.30
CA GLY A 731 -1.30 42.27 -5.77
C GLY A 731 -1.68 40.86 -5.34
N GLY A 732 -0.96 40.23 -4.39
CA GLY A 732 -1.34 38.94 -3.84
C GLY A 732 -2.25 39.04 -2.60
N LEU A 733 -2.54 37.90 -1.98
CA LEU A 733 -3.39 37.82 -0.78
C LEU A 733 -2.61 37.99 0.54
N GLY A 734 -1.27 37.90 0.51
CA GLY A 734 -0.43 38.04 1.70
C GLY A 734 -0.70 37.01 2.80
N LEU A 735 -1.18 35.80 2.46
CA LEU A 735 -1.53 34.78 3.44
C LEU A 735 -0.29 34.26 4.19
N SER A 736 -0.44 34.05 5.50
CA SER A 736 0.52 33.32 6.31
C SER A 736 0.57 31.84 5.93
N ASN A 737 1.60 31.12 6.39
CA ASN A 737 1.71 29.68 6.13
C ASN A 737 0.51 28.95 6.74
N ALA A 738 0.11 29.29 7.97
CA ALA A 738 -1.05 28.66 8.62
C ALA A 738 -2.40 29.00 7.96
N GLN A 739 -2.58 30.21 7.41
CA GLN A 739 -3.78 30.53 6.60
C GLN A 739 -3.82 29.71 5.31
N SER A 740 -2.68 29.58 4.63
CA SER A 740 -2.58 28.78 3.41
C SER A 740 -2.80 27.27 3.64
N VAL A 741 -2.35 26.73 4.79
CA VAL A 741 -2.69 25.34 5.19
C VAL A 741 -4.21 25.14 5.17
N ARG A 742 -4.99 26.06 5.75
CA ARG A 742 -6.44 25.91 5.84
C ARG A 742 -7.11 25.85 4.47
N LEU A 743 -6.69 26.70 3.52
CA LEU A 743 -7.23 26.68 2.15
C LEU A 743 -6.76 25.46 1.37
N SER A 744 -5.50 25.04 1.56
CA SER A 744 -4.94 23.84 0.93
C SER A 744 -5.63 22.56 1.39
N GLU A 745 -6.07 22.47 2.66
CA GLU A 745 -6.90 21.36 3.15
C GLU A 745 -8.24 21.28 2.41
N ILE A 746 -8.87 22.43 2.13
CA ILE A 746 -10.12 22.44 1.35
C ILE A 746 -9.83 21.94 -0.06
N SER A 747 -8.81 22.50 -0.71
CA SER A 747 -8.35 22.10 -2.05
C SER A 747 -8.14 20.57 -2.17
N GLY A 748 -7.35 19.99 -1.28
CA GLY A 748 -7.05 18.55 -1.30
C GLY A 748 -8.24 17.65 -0.91
N SER A 749 -9.29 18.20 -0.31
CA SER A 749 -10.53 17.45 -0.02
C SER A 749 -11.35 17.14 -1.28
N TYR A 750 -11.11 17.87 -2.37
CA TYR A 750 -11.89 17.77 -3.62
C TYR A 750 -11.07 17.27 -4.81
N ASP A 751 -9.90 17.87 -5.07
CA ASP A 751 -9.13 17.62 -6.29
C ASP A 751 -7.61 17.84 -6.09
N LEU A 752 -6.84 16.76 -5.98
CA LEU A 752 -5.39 16.82 -5.86
C LEU A 752 -4.70 17.25 -7.17
N GLY A 753 -5.31 16.97 -8.33
CA GLY A 753 -4.81 17.44 -9.62
C GLY A 753 -4.84 18.96 -9.70
N MET A 754 -5.99 19.57 -9.36
CA MET A 754 -6.11 21.04 -9.27
C MET A 754 -5.26 21.62 -8.15
N SER A 755 -5.14 20.92 -7.02
CA SER A 755 -4.27 21.35 -5.91
C SER A 755 -2.81 21.45 -6.36
N ILE A 756 -2.31 20.51 -7.17
CA ILE A 756 -0.95 20.56 -7.73
C ILE A 756 -0.85 21.55 -8.89
N TYR A 757 -1.89 21.70 -9.72
CA TYR A 757 -1.96 22.72 -10.76
C TYR A 757 -1.72 24.13 -10.17
N ALA A 758 -2.45 24.48 -9.11
CA ALA A 758 -2.27 25.74 -8.39
C ALA A 758 -1.00 25.76 -7.52
N GLY A 759 -0.67 24.62 -6.89
CA GLY A 759 0.46 24.44 -6.00
C GLY A 759 1.79 24.67 -6.69
N ALA A 760 2.02 24.03 -7.84
CA ALA A 760 3.27 24.15 -8.60
C ALA A 760 3.61 25.61 -8.93
N HIS A 761 2.59 26.42 -9.23
CA HIS A 761 2.76 27.85 -9.41
C HIS A 761 3.16 28.54 -8.09
N GLN A 762 2.35 28.43 -7.05
CA GLN A 762 2.49 29.27 -5.85
C GLN A 762 3.54 28.80 -4.82
N THR A 763 3.75 27.49 -4.66
CA THR A 763 4.58 26.95 -3.56
C THR A 763 6.05 26.82 -3.97
N ILE A 764 6.32 26.64 -5.26
CA ILE A 764 7.67 26.46 -5.80
C ILE A 764 7.99 27.37 -6.99
N GLY A 765 7.02 27.63 -7.89
CA GLY A 765 7.24 28.45 -9.09
C GLY A 765 7.52 29.93 -8.79
N THR A 766 6.71 30.56 -7.94
CA THR A 766 6.86 31.97 -7.52
C THR A 766 7.81 32.13 -6.32
N LYS A 767 7.98 31.07 -5.53
CA LYS A 767 8.64 31.11 -4.21
C LYS A 767 10.09 31.56 -4.27
N GLY A 768 10.83 31.19 -5.33
CA GLY A 768 12.20 31.63 -5.52
C GLY A 768 12.32 33.16 -5.57
N ILE A 769 11.47 33.82 -6.36
CA ILE A 769 11.43 35.28 -6.48
C ILE A 769 10.99 35.92 -5.16
N LEU A 770 10.01 35.33 -4.47
CA LEU A 770 9.55 35.83 -3.18
C LEU A 770 10.67 35.82 -2.12
N MET A 771 11.42 34.73 -2.03
CA MET A 771 12.47 34.54 -1.01
C MET A 771 13.80 35.20 -1.34
N TYR A 772 14.21 35.20 -2.62
CA TYR A 772 15.56 35.57 -3.05
C TYR A 772 15.61 36.66 -4.12
N GLY A 773 14.46 37.12 -4.62
CA GLY A 773 14.41 38.21 -5.58
C GLY A 773 14.88 39.52 -4.97
N ASN A 774 15.67 40.28 -5.73
CA ASN A 774 15.94 41.68 -5.41
C ASN A 774 14.69 42.56 -5.63
N LYS A 775 14.79 43.85 -5.32
CA LYS A 775 13.65 44.76 -5.42
C LYS A 775 13.10 44.84 -6.84
N GLU A 776 13.98 44.98 -7.83
CA GLU A 776 13.64 45.13 -9.24
C GLU A 776 12.97 43.87 -9.79
N GLN A 777 13.49 42.68 -9.44
CA GLN A 777 12.91 41.39 -9.80
C GLN A 777 11.52 41.21 -9.17
N LYS A 778 11.35 41.60 -7.89
CA LYS A 778 10.06 41.50 -7.20
C LYS A 778 9.02 42.42 -7.83
N GLU A 779 9.36 43.68 -8.07
CA GLU A 779 8.49 44.66 -8.73
C GLU A 779 8.15 44.24 -10.17
N LYS A 780 9.09 43.64 -10.90
CA LYS A 780 8.85 43.15 -12.27
C LYS A 780 7.93 41.93 -12.30
N TYR A 781 8.23 40.88 -11.52
CA TYR A 781 7.63 39.56 -11.72
C TYR A 781 6.48 39.24 -10.78
N LEU A 782 6.47 39.71 -9.52
CA LEU A 782 5.42 39.32 -8.58
C LEU A 782 4.02 39.79 -8.99
N PRO A 783 3.81 41.02 -9.51
CA PRO A 783 2.50 41.43 -10.02
C PRO A 783 2.01 40.59 -11.21
N GLN A 784 2.93 40.13 -12.08
CA GLN A 784 2.58 39.26 -13.20
C GLN A 784 2.09 37.89 -12.72
N LEU A 785 2.78 37.35 -11.70
CA LEU A 785 2.50 36.07 -11.09
C LEU A 785 1.30 36.10 -10.12
N SER A 786 0.74 37.27 -9.79
CA SER A 786 -0.44 37.41 -8.93
C SER A 786 -1.69 37.82 -9.72
N THR A 787 -1.69 39.00 -10.34
CA THR A 787 -2.86 39.59 -11.02
C THR A 787 -2.70 39.65 -12.54
N GLY A 788 -1.46 39.61 -13.03
CA GLY A 788 -1.16 39.60 -14.47
C GLY A 788 -1.48 38.27 -15.18
N ARG A 789 -2.02 37.28 -14.47
CA ARG A 789 -2.41 35.95 -14.97
C ARG A 789 -1.29 35.19 -15.67
N VAL A 790 -0.04 35.37 -15.21
CA VAL A 790 1.13 34.67 -15.74
C VAL A 790 1.48 33.48 -14.87
N PHE A 791 1.59 32.29 -15.48
CA PHE A 791 2.01 31.09 -14.75
C PHE A 791 3.52 31.01 -14.56
N GLY A 792 3.88 30.46 -13.40
CA GLY A 792 5.25 30.23 -12.96
C GLY A 792 5.49 28.73 -12.77
N ALA A 793 6.68 28.24 -13.12
CA ALA A 793 7.07 26.85 -12.93
C ALA A 793 8.47 26.72 -12.31
N PHE A 794 8.72 25.57 -11.67
CA PHE A 794 10.00 25.24 -11.07
C PHE A 794 10.71 24.17 -11.91
N ALA A 795 11.86 24.52 -12.49
CA ALA A 795 12.54 23.72 -13.50
C ALA A 795 13.95 23.27 -13.01
N LEU A 796 13.97 22.17 -12.25
CA LEU A 796 15.19 21.61 -11.63
C LEU A 796 15.59 20.26 -12.20
N THR A 797 14.67 19.29 -12.15
CA THR A 797 14.88 17.88 -12.52
C THR A 797 15.32 17.73 -13.97
N GLU A 798 16.20 16.76 -14.25
CA GLU A 798 16.71 16.44 -15.58
C GLU A 798 16.67 14.91 -15.80
N PRO A 799 16.77 14.41 -17.06
CA PRO A 799 16.77 12.98 -17.32
C PRO A 799 17.78 12.19 -16.48
N GLY A 800 18.97 12.74 -16.23
CA GLY A 800 20.03 12.14 -15.40
C GLY A 800 20.00 12.53 -13.91
N THR A 801 19.19 13.51 -13.51
CA THR A 801 19.29 14.17 -12.19
C THR A 801 17.92 14.36 -11.55
N GLY A 802 17.70 13.75 -10.39
CA GLY A 802 16.48 13.91 -9.60
C GLY A 802 16.79 14.19 -8.14
N SER A 803 16.94 13.13 -7.34
CA SER A 803 17.26 13.25 -5.91
C SER A 803 18.63 13.88 -5.65
N ASP A 804 19.61 13.64 -6.54
CA ASP A 804 20.94 14.26 -6.49
C ASP A 804 20.94 15.64 -7.18
N ALA A 805 20.16 16.58 -6.65
CA ALA A 805 19.93 17.89 -7.29
C ALA A 805 21.20 18.73 -7.51
N ALA A 806 22.30 18.45 -6.79
CA ALA A 806 23.58 19.15 -7.02
C ALA A 806 24.24 18.73 -8.35
N SER A 807 23.85 17.60 -8.93
CA SER A 807 24.47 16.98 -10.11
C SER A 807 23.93 17.48 -11.45
N VAL A 808 23.09 18.51 -11.47
CA VAL A 808 22.47 19.06 -12.70
C VAL A 808 23.51 19.31 -13.80
N LYS A 809 23.11 19.05 -15.05
CA LYS A 809 23.94 19.12 -16.25
C LYS A 809 23.62 20.32 -17.12
N THR A 810 22.44 20.95 -16.98
CA THR A 810 22.17 22.24 -17.63
C THR A 810 23.28 23.23 -17.27
N LYS A 811 23.84 23.93 -18.26
CA LYS A 811 24.93 24.90 -18.08
C LYS A 811 24.46 26.29 -18.39
N ALA A 812 25.04 27.27 -17.72
CA ALA A 812 24.88 28.70 -18.01
C ALA A 812 26.27 29.33 -18.15
N VAL A 813 26.59 29.84 -19.35
CA VAL A 813 27.89 30.47 -19.65
C VAL A 813 27.69 31.96 -19.85
N LEU A 814 28.46 32.78 -19.15
CA LEU A 814 28.39 34.24 -19.32
C LEU A 814 28.84 34.62 -20.75
N SER A 815 28.02 35.42 -21.43
CA SER A 815 28.33 35.91 -22.77
C SER A 815 29.60 36.78 -22.78
N PRO A 816 30.31 36.86 -23.92
CA PRO A 816 31.50 37.71 -24.04
C PRO A 816 31.27 39.18 -23.72
N CYS A 817 30.05 39.69 -23.96
CA CYS A 817 29.67 41.07 -23.65
C CYS A 817 29.26 41.28 -22.18
N GLY A 818 29.17 40.21 -21.38
CA GLY A 818 28.81 40.27 -19.97
C GLY A 818 27.35 40.64 -19.68
N LYS A 819 26.47 40.69 -20.69
CA LYS A 819 25.08 41.18 -20.54
C LYS A 819 24.05 40.07 -20.29
N TYR A 820 24.35 38.84 -20.69
CA TYR A 820 23.47 37.69 -20.52
C TYR A 820 24.28 36.40 -20.33
N TYR A 821 23.63 35.36 -19.80
CA TYR A 821 24.07 33.98 -19.80
C TYR A 821 23.44 33.22 -20.96
N ILE A 822 24.20 32.29 -21.55
CA ILE A 822 23.71 31.33 -22.54
C ILE A 822 23.45 30.02 -21.80
N LEU A 823 22.18 29.63 -21.71
CA LEU A 823 21.73 28.40 -21.06
C LEU A 823 21.57 27.28 -22.08
N ASN A 824 22.12 26.10 -21.77
CA ASN A 824 21.99 24.90 -22.59
C ASN A 824 21.65 23.67 -21.75
N GLY A 825 20.61 22.94 -22.13
CA GLY A 825 20.19 21.67 -21.55
C GLY A 825 18.67 21.48 -21.51
N SER A 826 18.22 20.44 -20.82
CA SER A 826 16.80 20.09 -20.73
C SER A 826 16.38 19.81 -19.29
N LYS A 827 15.16 20.21 -18.93
CA LYS A 827 14.49 19.86 -17.69
C LYS A 827 13.36 18.89 -17.98
N LEU A 828 13.14 17.98 -17.05
CA LEU A 828 12.22 16.86 -17.16
C LEU A 828 11.11 16.97 -16.10
N TRP A 829 9.88 16.62 -16.49
CA TRP A 829 8.70 16.58 -15.62
C TRP A 829 8.45 17.86 -14.83
N CYS A 830 8.50 19.00 -15.51
CA CYS A 830 8.23 20.29 -14.91
C CYS A 830 6.71 20.50 -14.80
N SER A 831 6.18 20.50 -13.58
CA SER A 831 4.78 20.84 -13.31
C SER A 831 4.50 22.29 -13.72
N GLY A 832 3.43 22.51 -14.48
CA GLY A 832 3.12 23.78 -15.12
C GLY A 832 4.02 24.11 -16.31
N GLY A 833 4.96 23.23 -16.69
CA GLY A 833 5.97 23.49 -17.71
C GLY A 833 5.39 23.93 -19.05
N GLY A 834 4.31 23.30 -19.52
CA GLY A 834 3.66 23.65 -20.80
C GLY A 834 2.82 24.93 -20.78
N ILE A 835 2.51 25.48 -19.60
CA ILE A 835 1.63 26.67 -19.44
C ILE A 835 2.35 27.87 -18.83
N ALA A 836 3.49 27.68 -18.17
CA ALA A 836 4.24 28.74 -17.51
C ALA A 836 4.92 29.66 -18.52
N ASN A 837 4.94 30.96 -18.25
CA ASN A 837 5.79 31.91 -18.97
C ASN A 837 7.05 32.28 -18.18
N ILE A 838 7.08 32.00 -16.88
CA ILE A 838 8.23 32.27 -16.01
C ILE A 838 8.69 30.96 -15.37
N PHE A 839 10.00 30.69 -15.43
CA PHE A 839 10.61 29.51 -14.84
C PHE A 839 11.67 29.92 -13.81
N THR A 840 11.59 29.35 -12.62
CA THR A 840 12.76 29.29 -11.73
C THR A 840 13.62 28.10 -12.16
N THR A 841 14.75 28.37 -12.82
CA THR A 841 15.62 27.36 -13.45
C THR A 841 16.98 27.28 -12.78
N PHE A 842 17.59 26.10 -12.76
CA PHE A 842 18.90 25.87 -12.17
C PHE A 842 19.91 25.33 -13.18
N ALA A 843 21.11 25.93 -13.20
CA ALA A 843 22.16 25.57 -14.13
C ALA A 843 23.55 25.68 -13.49
N GLN A 844 24.51 24.89 -13.97
CA GLN A 844 25.92 24.98 -13.59
C GLN A 844 26.54 26.23 -14.20
N THR A 845 27.16 27.04 -13.36
CA THR A 845 27.92 28.25 -13.72
C THR A 845 29.35 28.12 -13.22
N GLU A 846 30.31 28.59 -14.01
CA GLU A 846 31.69 28.73 -13.55
C GLU A 846 31.78 29.87 -12.53
N VAL A 847 32.24 29.56 -11.32
CA VAL A 847 32.48 30.52 -10.24
C VAL A 847 33.96 30.53 -9.92
N VAL A 848 34.56 31.72 -9.95
CA VAL A 848 35.95 31.94 -9.52
C VAL A 848 35.97 32.11 -8.00
N ASP A 849 36.73 31.28 -7.31
CA ASP A 849 36.96 31.45 -5.87
C ASP A 849 37.75 32.75 -5.64
N PRO A 850 37.20 33.74 -4.93
CA PRO A 850 37.86 35.03 -4.75
C PRO A 850 39.13 34.95 -3.88
N LYS A 851 39.32 33.88 -3.11
CA LYS A 851 40.51 33.67 -2.27
C LYS A 851 41.61 32.90 -2.98
N THR A 852 41.26 31.90 -3.79
CA THR A 852 42.24 31.01 -4.43
C THR A 852 42.41 31.25 -5.92
N GLY A 853 41.51 32.02 -6.56
CA GLY A 853 41.44 32.17 -8.01
C GLY A 853 40.96 30.92 -8.76
N GLU A 854 40.63 29.83 -8.04
CA GLU A 854 40.26 28.55 -8.63
C GLU A 854 38.86 28.61 -9.24
N LYS A 855 38.73 28.16 -10.49
CA LYS A 855 37.44 28.07 -11.20
C LYS A 855 36.74 26.78 -10.83
N LYS A 856 35.51 26.87 -10.29
CA LYS A 856 34.66 25.71 -9.96
C LYS A 856 33.26 25.90 -10.52
N ASN A 857 32.71 24.83 -11.09
CA ASN A 857 31.30 24.82 -11.44
C ASN A 857 30.45 24.69 -10.17
N LYS A 858 29.54 25.64 -9.98
CA LYS A 858 28.53 25.62 -8.93
C LYS A 858 27.17 25.88 -9.55
N MET A 859 26.12 25.31 -8.97
CA MET A 859 24.76 25.55 -9.42
C MET A 859 24.32 26.98 -9.06
N SER A 860 23.76 27.70 -10.03
CA SER A 860 23.12 29.00 -9.88
C SER A 860 21.62 28.89 -10.20
N ALA A 861 20.82 29.82 -9.67
CA ALA A 861 19.39 29.92 -9.95
C ALA A 861 19.11 31.12 -10.87
N PHE A 862 18.16 30.97 -11.78
CA PHE A 862 17.79 31.97 -12.78
C PHE A 862 16.27 32.10 -12.89
N ILE A 863 15.80 33.32 -13.13
CA ILE A 863 14.45 33.59 -13.62
C ILE A 863 14.52 33.53 -15.15
N VAL A 864 13.83 32.59 -15.78
CA VAL A 864 13.84 32.43 -17.25
C VAL A 864 12.44 32.71 -17.78
N GLU A 865 12.33 33.60 -18.75
CA GLU A 865 11.06 33.88 -19.42
C GLU A 865 10.93 32.97 -20.65
N ARG A 866 9.73 32.43 -20.90
CA ARG A 866 9.43 31.64 -22.12
C ARG A 866 9.72 32.43 -23.39
N GLY A 867 9.56 33.75 -23.37
CA GLY A 867 9.80 34.63 -24.51
C GLY A 867 11.28 34.83 -24.84
N PHE A 868 12.21 34.36 -24.01
CA PHE A 868 13.63 34.41 -24.34
C PHE A 868 13.95 33.46 -25.50
N GLU A 869 14.78 33.93 -26.43
CA GLU A 869 15.31 33.13 -27.53
C GLU A 869 15.94 31.84 -26.97
N GLY A 870 15.62 30.69 -27.58
CA GLY A 870 16.16 29.40 -27.18
C GLY A 870 15.37 28.63 -26.11
N VAL A 871 14.22 29.14 -25.64
CA VAL A 871 13.38 28.43 -24.65
C VAL A 871 12.19 27.75 -25.33
N SER A 872 12.01 26.44 -25.11
CA SER A 872 10.86 25.69 -25.63
C SER A 872 10.39 24.60 -24.65
N THR A 873 9.28 23.91 -24.95
CA THR A 873 8.71 22.87 -24.08
C THR A 873 8.17 21.69 -24.89
N GLY A 874 8.26 20.49 -24.31
CA GLY A 874 7.70 19.26 -24.89
C GLY A 874 6.18 19.14 -24.69
N PRO A 875 5.56 18.07 -25.23
CA PRO A 875 4.15 17.78 -25.00
C PRO A 875 3.87 17.38 -23.54
N PRO A 876 2.62 17.45 -23.07
CA PRO A 876 2.21 16.94 -21.77
C PRO A 876 2.43 15.43 -21.62
N GLU A 877 2.92 15.02 -20.44
CA GLU A 877 3.22 13.64 -20.09
C GLU A 877 1.99 12.87 -19.58
N ASP A 878 1.85 11.63 -20.06
CA ASP A 878 0.84 10.67 -19.57
C ASP A 878 1.29 10.01 -18.25
N LYS A 879 0.43 10.07 -17.24
CA LYS A 879 0.75 9.67 -15.86
C LYS A 879 -0.45 9.05 -15.13
N MET A 880 -0.17 8.32 -14.06
CA MET A 880 -1.17 7.56 -13.28
C MET A 880 -2.32 8.42 -12.73
N GLY A 881 -1.97 9.57 -12.15
CA GLY A 881 -2.88 10.49 -11.47
C GLY A 881 -2.42 11.93 -11.60
N ILE A 882 -3.10 12.85 -10.90
CA ILE A 882 -2.98 14.32 -11.01
C ILE A 882 -3.00 14.78 -12.47
N LYS A 883 -3.83 14.13 -13.31
CA LYS A 883 -3.72 14.18 -14.77
C LYS A 883 -3.85 15.59 -15.33
N CYS A 884 -4.76 16.39 -14.79
CA CYS A 884 -4.96 17.79 -15.21
C CYS A 884 -3.78 18.72 -14.88
N SER A 885 -2.89 18.33 -13.95
CA SER A 885 -1.65 19.07 -13.73
C SER A 885 -0.72 18.87 -14.92
N VAL A 886 -0.50 19.93 -15.69
CA VAL A 886 0.37 19.88 -16.88
C VAL A 886 1.80 19.56 -16.45
N THR A 887 2.41 18.56 -17.08
CA THR A 887 3.78 18.12 -16.78
C THR A 887 4.50 17.97 -18.10
N THR A 888 5.56 18.73 -18.34
CA THR A 888 6.28 18.72 -19.62
C THR A 888 7.79 18.75 -19.42
N GLU A 889 8.52 18.45 -20.49
CA GLU A 889 9.92 18.86 -20.62
C GLU A 889 10.02 20.38 -20.88
N VAL A 890 11.16 20.97 -20.52
CA VAL A 890 11.56 22.35 -20.85
C VAL A 890 12.96 22.30 -21.45
N PHE A 891 13.15 22.90 -22.62
CA PHE A 891 14.41 22.89 -23.35
C PHE A 891 15.03 24.28 -23.38
N PHE A 892 16.35 24.32 -23.25
CA PHE A 892 17.19 25.50 -23.38
C PHE A 892 18.23 25.21 -24.45
N ASP A 893 18.05 25.82 -25.63
CA ASP A 893 18.93 25.71 -26.79
C ASP A 893 19.54 27.09 -27.08
N ASP A 894 20.77 27.30 -26.61
CA ASP A 894 21.42 28.62 -26.60
C ASP A 894 20.56 29.75 -26.01
N ALA A 895 19.84 29.43 -24.93
CA ALA A 895 18.86 30.33 -24.37
C ALA A 895 19.51 31.57 -23.73
N LYS A 896 19.14 32.78 -24.19
CA LYS A 896 19.75 34.05 -23.75
C LYS A 896 19.03 34.60 -22.51
N VAL A 897 19.61 34.43 -21.33
CA VAL A 897 19.06 34.88 -20.05
C VAL A 897 19.83 36.10 -19.54
N PRO A 898 19.20 37.27 -19.36
CA PRO A 898 19.89 38.48 -18.89
C PRO A 898 20.60 38.29 -17.53
N VAL A 899 21.70 39.01 -17.28
CA VAL A 899 22.46 38.86 -16.02
C VAL A 899 21.65 39.29 -14.79
N GLU A 900 20.76 40.26 -14.96
CA GLU A 900 19.83 40.73 -13.93
C GLU A 900 18.76 39.69 -13.56
N ASN A 901 18.63 38.62 -14.34
CA ASN A 901 17.74 37.50 -14.06
C ASN A 901 18.40 36.40 -13.21
N LEU A 902 19.67 36.57 -12.81
CA LEU A 902 20.28 35.74 -11.78
C LEU A 902 19.51 35.90 -10.46
N LEU A 903 19.04 34.79 -9.89
CA LEU A 903 18.25 34.80 -8.66
C LEU A 903 19.15 34.51 -7.46
N GLY A 904 19.31 35.50 -6.59
CA GLY A 904 20.25 35.44 -5.47
C GLY A 904 21.70 35.54 -5.92
N GLU A 905 22.61 34.89 -5.19
CA GLU A 905 24.04 34.93 -5.49
C GLU A 905 24.48 33.82 -6.46
N ILE A 906 25.45 34.13 -7.32
CA ILE A 906 26.06 33.15 -8.23
C ILE A 906 26.67 31.99 -7.42
N GLY A 907 26.41 30.76 -7.85
CA GLY A 907 26.87 29.54 -7.19
C GLY A 907 26.08 29.10 -5.96
N ASN A 908 25.05 29.85 -5.55
CA ASN A 908 24.19 29.51 -4.41
C ASN A 908 22.86 28.83 -4.80
N GLY A 909 22.69 28.44 -6.07
CA GLY A 909 21.48 27.82 -6.60
C GLY A 909 21.04 26.55 -5.86
N PHE A 910 21.97 25.72 -5.38
CA PHE A 910 21.62 24.53 -4.58
C PHE A 910 20.93 24.88 -3.26
N LYS A 911 21.46 25.87 -2.55
CA LYS A 911 20.86 26.36 -1.30
C LYS A 911 19.47 26.94 -1.56
N ILE A 912 19.32 27.70 -2.65
CA ILE A 912 18.04 28.28 -3.07
C ILE A 912 17.02 27.18 -3.37
N ALA A 913 17.37 26.17 -4.18
CA ALA A 913 16.49 25.05 -4.51
C ALA A 913 16.00 24.31 -3.26
N VAL A 914 16.91 23.96 -2.35
CA VAL A 914 16.58 23.24 -1.11
C VAL A 914 15.69 24.08 -0.19
N ASN A 915 15.95 25.38 -0.10
CA ASN A 915 15.13 26.27 0.75
C ASN A 915 13.72 26.50 0.19
N ILE A 916 13.58 26.62 -1.13
CA ILE A 916 12.27 26.66 -1.79
C ILE A 916 11.48 25.39 -1.45
N LEU A 917 12.07 24.22 -1.68
CA LEU A 917 11.44 22.93 -1.37
C LEU A 917 11.09 22.78 0.11
N ASN A 918 12.03 23.12 1.02
CA ASN A 918 11.78 23.07 2.46
C ASN A 918 10.61 23.96 2.88
N SER A 919 10.48 25.15 2.27
CA SER A 919 9.37 26.07 2.55
C SER A 919 8.02 25.59 2.00
N GLY A 920 8.01 24.75 0.96
CA GLY A 920 6.77 24.24 0.35
C GLY A 920 6.24 22.94 0.97
N ARG A 921 7.10 22.13 1.59
CA ARG A 921 6.77 20.76 2.03
C ARG A 921 5.56 20.64 2.97
N PHE A 922 5.32 21.62 3.85
CA PHE A 922 4.16 21.57 4.73
C PHE A 922 2.84 21.69 3.94
N GLY A 923 2.85 22.38 2.79
CA GLY A 923 1.69 22.54 1.92
C GLY A 923 1.17 21.20 1.37
N LEU A 924 2.07 20.26 1.07
CA LEU A 924 1.69 18.90 0.69
C LEU A 924 0.95 18.18 1.82
N GLY A 925 1.42 18.35 3.07
CA GLY A 925 0.75 17.82 4.25
C GLY A 925 -0.67 18.37 4.42
N ALA A 926 -0.88 19.65 4.09
CA ALA A 926 -2.18 20.29 4.14
C ALA A 926 -3.16 19.71 3.12
N MET A 927 -2.75 19.60 1.84
CA MET A 927 -3.59 19.00 0.80
C MET A 927 -4.02 17.58 1.20
N LEU A 928 -3.06 16.77 1.65
CA LEU A 928 -3.30 15.38 2.02
C LEU A 928 -4.10 15.22 3.31
N SER A 929 -4.01 16.17 4.26
CA SER A 929 -4.90 16.24 5.43
C SER A 929 -6.36 16.37 4.99
N GLY A 930 -6.63 17.26 4.04
CA GLY A 930 -7.94 17.37 3.38
C GLY A 930 -8.40 16.07 2.73
N THR A 931 -7.55 15.45 1.92
CA THR A 931 -7.86 14.17 1.26
C THR A 931 -8.18 13.06 2.27
N MET A 932 -7.40 12.96 3.35
CA MET A 932 -7.64 11.99 4.41
C MET A 932 -8.98 12.20 5.10
N LYS A 933 -9.35 13.46 5.38
CA LYS A 933 -10.67 13.79 5.93
C LYS A 933 -11.80 13.26 5.03
N THR A 934 -11.76 13.55 3.73
CA THR A 934 -12.78 13.06 2.78
C THR A 934 -12.83 11.53 2.72
N CYS A 935 -11.68 10.86 2.75
CA CYS A 935 -11.61 9.39 2.79
C CYS A 935 -12.24 8.81 4.06
N VAL A 936 -11.95 9.40 5.23
CA VAL A 936 -12.54 9.01 6.53
C VAL A 936 -14.05 9.23 6.53
N GLU A 937 -14.54 10.36 6.01
CA GLU A 937 -15.98 10.68 5.95
C GLU A 937 -16.74 9.68 5.07
N LYS A 938 -16.24 9.41 3.85
CA LYS A 938 -16.83 8.41 2.94
C LYS A 938 -16.85 7.00 3.54
N ALA A 939 -15.75 6.59 4.17
CA ALA A 939 -15.67 5.31 4.84
C ALA A 939 -16.64 5.21 6.02
N ALA A 940 -16.68 6.23 6.89
CA ALA A 940 -17.57 6.31 8.04
C ALA A 940 -19.04 6.24 7.62
N GLU A 941 -19.43 6.98 6.58
CA GLU A 941 -20.78 6.94 6.02
C GLU A 941 -21.14 5.54 5.50
N HIS A 942 -20.26 4.93 4.70
CA HIS A 942 -20.49 3.60 4.15
C HIS A 942 -20.69 2.56 5.26
N VAL A 943 -19.78 2.49 6.23
CA VAL A 943 -19.81 1.46 7.27
C VAL A 943 -20.96 1.64 8.28
N SER A 944 -21.46 2.88 8.43
CA SER A 944 -22.59 3.20 9.30
C SER A 944 -23.95 2.79 8.70
N ASN A 945 -24.01 2.63 7.37
CA ASN A 945 -25.23 2.34 6.63
C ASN A 945 -25.26 0.90 6.06
N ARG A 946 -24.11 0.35 5.70
CA ARG A 946 -24.02 -0.98 5.08
C ARG A 946 -24.27 -2.11 6.08
N VAL A 947 -25.16 -3.03 5.74
CA VAL A 947 -25.46 -4.24 6.52
C VAL A 947 -24.89 -5.49 5.83
N GLN A 948 -24.13 -6.30 6.57
CA GLN A 948 -23.69 -7.65 6.19
C GLN A 948 -23.67 -8.55 7.41
N PHE A 949 -23.92 -9.84 7.23
CA PHE A 949 -24.04 -10.80 8.33
C PHE A 949 -25.04 -10.31 9.40
N LYS A 950 -26.14 -9.71 8.95
CA LYS A 950 -27.25 -9.18 9.74
C LYS A 950 -26.92 -8.00 10.67
N ARG A 951 -25.74 -7.38 10.54
CA ARG A 951 -25.29 -6.25 11.37
C ARG A 951 -24.70 -5.14 10.52
N LYS A 952 -24.68 -3.91 11.03
CA LYS A 952 -23.99 -2.82 10.35
C LYS A 952 -22.48 -3.06 10.36
N LEU A 953 -21.78 -2.65 9.30
CA LEU A 953 -20.33 -2.88 9.22
C LEU A 953 -19.57 -2.23 10.39
N VAL A 954 -20.00 -1.06 10.84
CA VAL A 954 -19.40 -0.34 12.00
C VAL A 954 -19.44 -1.14 13.31
N GLU A 955 -20.28 -2.17 13.41
CA GLU A 955 -20.36 -3.02 14.60
C GLU A 955 -19.29 -4.11 14.65
N PHE A 956 -18.58 -4.33 13.54
CA PHE A 956 -17.48 -5.28 13.46
C PHE A 956 -16.18 -4.65 13.99
N GLU A 957 -15.54 -5.31 14.95
CA GLU A 957 -14.31 -4.84 15.59
C GLU A 957 -13.24 -4.49 14.54
N ASN A 958 -13.01 -5.33 13.53
CA ASN A 958 -12.00 -5.04 12.49
C ASN A 958 -12.26 -3.76 11.68
N VAL A 959 -13.53 -3.41 11.45
CA VAL A 959 -13.95 -2.16 10.80
C VAL A 959 -13.69 -0.98 11.72
N GLN A 960 -13.99 -1.11 13.02
CA GLN A 960 -13.74 -0.07 14.01
C GLN A 960 -12.25 0.27 14.14
N GLU A 961 -11.36 -0.73 14.08
CA GLU A 961 -9.92 -0.50 14.06
C GLU A 961 -9.46 0.29 12.84
N LYS A 962 -9.88 -0.12 11.63
CA LYS A 962 -9.51 0.61 10.41
C LYS A 962 -9.96 2.06 10.50
N LEU A 963 -11.21 2.31 10.90
CA LEU A 963 -11.74 3.67 11.01
C LEU A 963 -11.03 4.49 12.09
N ALA A 964 -10.74 3.90 13.26
CA ALA A 964 -10.01 4.58 14.34
C ALA A 964 -8.58 4.92 13.95
N MET A 965 -7.88 3.99 13.29
CA MET A 965 -6.52 4.23 12.79
C MET A 965 -6.52 5.28 11.68
N MET A 966 -7.45 5.23 10.73
CA MET A 966 -7.56 6.25 9.68
C MET A 966 -7.76 7.65 10.27
N ALA A 967 -8.67 7.80 11.24
CA ALA A 967 -8.89 9.06 11.94
C ALA A 967 -7.64 9.53 12.71
N THR A 968 -6.93 8.60 13.35
CA THR A 968 -5.69 8.91 14.09
C THR A 968 -4.56 9.34 13.14
N TYR A 969 -4.37 8.68 12.01
CA TYR A 969 -3.40 9.08 10.97
C TYR A 969 -3.69 10.49 10.44
N HIS A 970 -4.95 10.78 10.13
CA HIS A 970 -5.39 12.12 9.76
C HIS A 970 -5.07 13.14 10.87
N TYR A 971 -5.41 12.83 12.12
CA TYR A 971 -5.15 13.72 13.25
C TYR A 971 -3.66 14.03 13.42
N VAL A 972 -2.80 13.01 13.34
CA VAL A 972 -1.34 13.20 13.44
C VAL A 972 -0.84 14.06 12.29
N ALA A 973 -1.22 13.75 11.04
CA ALA A 973 -0.77 14.46 9.85
C ALA A 973 -1.17 15.94 9.88
N GLN A 974 -2.42 16.23 10.25
CA GLN A 974 -2.91 17.59 10.43
C GLN A 974 -2.12 18.31 11.53
N SER A 975 -1.81 17.62 12.63
CA SER A 975 -1.05 18.20 13.74
C SER A 975 0.37 18.59 13.34
N LEU A 976 1.06 17.75 12.57
CA LEU A 976 2.40 18.08 12.05
C LEU A 976 2.36 19.29 11.13
N THR A 977 1.38 19.31 10.22
CA THR A 977 1.25 20.35 9.19
C THR A 977 1.04 21.73 9.81
N TYR A 978 0.07 21.86 10.73
CA TYR A 978 -0.18 23.13 11.43
C TYR A 978 0.95 23.49 12.39
N MET A 979 1.64 22.52 12.98
CA MET A 979 2.80 22.78 13.85
C MET A 979 3.95 23.40 13.07
N VAL A 980 4.34 22.80 11.93
CA VAL A 980 5.43 23.32 11.09
C VAL A 980 5.06 24.70 10.53
N ALA A 981 3.87 24.85 9.95
CA ALA A 981 3.41 26.13 9.42
C ALA A 981 3.38 27.22 10.49
N GLY A 982 2.87 26.89 11.68
CA GLY A 982 2.79 27.86 12.78
C GLY A 982 4.15 28.23 13.38
N ASN A 983 5.12 27.32 13.36
CA ASN A 983 6.48 27.62 13.77
C ASN A 983 7.19 28.51 12.73
N MET A 984 6.95 28.29 11.44
CA MET A 984 7.45 29.15 10.37
C MET A 984 6.90 30.57 10.48
N ASP A 985 5.58 30.72 10.73
CA ASP A 985 4.94 32.03 10.93
C ASP A 985 5.50 32.78 12.15
N LYS A 986 6.00 32.05 13.16
CA LYS A 986 6.68 32.62 14.34
C LYS A 986 8.17 32.91 14.12
N GLY A 987 8.68 32.77 12.90
CA GLY A 987 10.06 33.05 12.54
C GLY A 987 11.05 31.91 12.81
N SER A 988 10.59 30.65 12.90
CA SER A 988 11.49 29.50 12.97
C SER A 988 12.34 29.41 11.70
N VAL A 989 13.65 29.18 11.88
CA VAL A 989 14.61 29.00 10.79
C VAL A 989 15.22 27.59 10.76
N ASP A 990 14.96 26.78 11.78
CA ASP A 990 15.58 25.46 12.01
C ASP A 990 14.62 24.28 11.72
N PHE A 991 13.53 24.49 11.00
CA PHE A 991 12.43 23.52 10.85
C PHE A 991 12.62 22.43 9.77
N HIS A 992 13.77 22.38 9.09
CA HIS A 992 13.95 21.53 7.89
C HIS A 992 13.81 20.03 8.17
N LEU A 993 14.17 19.56 9.38
CA LEU A 993 13.96 18.17 9.78
C LEU A 993 12.49 17.89 10.06
N GLU A 994 11.80 18.77 10.79
CA GLU A 994 10.37 18.69 11.07
C GLU A 994 9.54 18.72 9.78
N ALA A 995 9.89 19.56 8.81
CA ALA A 995 9.26 19.60 7.49
C ALA A 995 9.49 18.30 6.70
N ALA A 996 10.69 17.71 6.76
CA ALA A 996 10.96 16.41 6.14
C ALA A 996 10.16 15.28 6.81
N VAL A 997 10.10 15.26 8.15
CA VAL A 997 9.28 14.30 8.91
C VAL A 997 7.81 14.45 8.55
N SER A 998 7.28 15.68 8.52
CA SER A 998 5.90 15.97 8.12
C SER A 998 5.62 15.46 6.71
N LYS A 999 6.49 15.72 5.74
CA LYS A 999 6.32 15.23 4.36
C LYS A 999 6.27 13.70 4.31
N VAL A 1000 7.27 13.02 4.89
CA VAL A 1000 7.31 11.55 4.88
C VAL A 1000 6.05 10.97 5.54
N PHE A 1001 5.71 11.47 6.73
CA PHE A 1001 4.56 10.98 7.48
C PHE A 1001 3.24 11.23 6.76
N CYS A 1002 2.94 12.48 6.37
CA CYS A 1002 1.65 12.84 5.78
C CYS A 1002 1.38 12.11 4.47
N THR A 1003 2.42 11.89 3.66
CA THR A 1003 2.30 11.21 2.36
C THR A 1003 2.03 9.72 2.49
N GLU A 1004 2.64 9.05 3.47
CA GLU A 1004 2.38 7.64 3.76
C GLU A 1004 1.09 7.42 4.53
N ALA A 1005 0.74 8.34 5.44
CA ALA A 1005 -0.54 8.36 6.14
C ALA A 1005 -1.71 8.48 5.16
N ALA A 1006 -1.64 9.39 4.20
CA ALA A 1006 -2.72 9.59 3.23
C ALA A 1006 -2.89 8.40 2.28
N TRP A 1007 -1.79 7.78 1.86
CA TRP A 1007 -1.81 6.53 1.11
C TRP A 1007 -2.53 5.41 1.88
N TYR A 1008 -2.16 5.20 3.16
CA TYR A 1008 -2.81 4.22 4.02
C TYR A 1008 -4.30 4.52 4.22
N VAL A 1009 -4.66 5.76 4.53
CA VAL A 1009 -6.05 6.15 4.79
C VAL A 1009 -6.94 5.93 3.56
N CYS A 1010 -6.47 6.29 2.36
CA CYS A 1010 -7.24 6.08 1.14
C CYS A 1010 -7.35 4.60 0.77
N ASP A 1011 -6.26 3.84 0.91
CA ASP A 1011 -6.27 2.39 0.66
C ASP A 1011 -7.27 1.66 1.57
N GLU A 1012 -7.31 2.02 2.85
CA GLU A 1012 -8.25 1.46 3.82
C GLU A 1012 -9.69 1.95 3.61
N ALA A 1013 -9.89 3.19 3.15
CA ALA A 1013 -11.21 3.65 2.75
C ALA A 1013 -11.77 2.80 1.59
N ILE A 1014 -10.97 2.53 0.56
CA ILE A 1014 -11.34 1.63 -0.54
C ILE A 1014 -11.65 0.23 -0.01
N GLN A 1015 -10.86 -0.27 0.94
CA GLN A 1015 -11.08 -1.59 1.54
C GLN A 1015 -12.42 -1.67 2.29
N LEU A 1016 -12.76 -0.62 3.06
CA LEU A 1016 -14.02 -0.53 3.81
C LEU A 1016 -15.25 -0.40 2.91
N LEU A 1017 -15.13 0.24 1.74
CA LEU A 1017 -16.19 0.31 0.74
C LEU A 1017 -16.31 -0.97 -0.11
N GLY A 1018 -15.32 -1.87 -0.05
CA GLY A 1018 -15.28 -3.08 -0.88
C GLY A 1018 -15.31 -2.75 -2.37
N GLY A 1019 -16.12 -3.48 -3.14
CA GLY A 1019 -16.21 -3.29 -4.59
C GLY A 1019 -16.56 -1.86 -5.01
N ASN A 1020 -17.39 -1.15 -4.23
CA ASN A 1020 -17.73 0.26 -4.48
C ASN A 1020 -16.49 1.16 -4.46
N GLY A 1021 -15.52 0.90 -3.59
CA GLY A 1021 -14.30 1.70 -3.48
C GLY A 1021 -13.39 1.60 -4.70
N PHE A 1022 -13.53 0.54 -5.51
CA PHE A 1022 -12.77 0.32 -6.74
C PHE A 1022 -13.43 0.97 -7.98
N MET A 1023 -14.72 1.32 -7.89
CA MET A 1023 -15.46 1.97 -8.96
C MET A 1023 -15.16 3.47 -9.02
N LYS A 1024 -15.09 4.04 -10.24
CA LYS A 1024 -14.83 5.48 -10.42
C LYS A 1024 -15.91 6.36 -9.79
N SER A 1025 -17.15 5.88 -9.72
CA SER A 1025 -18.28 6.58 -9.08
C SER A 1025 -18.02 6.93 -7.61
N SER A 1026 -17.14 6.19 -6.92
CA SER A 1026 -16.75 6.52 -5.54
C SER A 1026 -15.82 7.74 -5.44
N GLY A 1027 -15.07 8.05 -6.49
CA GLY A 1027 -14.00 9.05 -6.51
C GLY A 1027 -12.77 8.73 -5.64
N LEU A 1028 -12.78 7.63 -4.85
CA LEU A 1028 -11.63 7.26 -4.00
C LEU A 1028 -10.45 6.76 -4.84
N GLU A 1029 -10.73 6.05 -5.92
CA GLU A 1029 -9.69 5.52 -6.81
C GLU A 1029 -8.85 6.64 -7.45
N ARG A 1030 -9.48 7.78 -7.76
CA ARG A 1030 -8.79 8.97 -8.26
C ARG A 1030 -7.80 9.50 -7.23
N PHE A 1031 -8.24 9.69 -5.97
CA PHE A 1031 -7.32 10.10 -4.91
C PHE A 1031 -6.16 9.12 -4.74
N LEU A 1032 -6.42 7.81 -4.78
CA LEU A 1032 -5.37 6.80 -4.68
C LEU A 1032 -4.34 6.96 -5.81
N ARG A 1033 -4.79 7.12 -7.06
CA ARG A 1033 -3.89 7.40 -8.21
C ARG A 1033 -3.11 8.70 -8.02
N ASP A 1034 -3.77 9.77 -7.63
CA ASP A 1034 -3.19 11.11 -7.46
C ASP A 1034 -2.10 11.12 -6.37
N MET A 1035 -2.33 10.45 -5.24
CA MET A 1035 -1.42 10.51 -4.09
C MET A 1035 -0.13 9.71 -4.29
N ARG A 1036 -0.06 8.79 -5.26
CA ARG A 1036 1.14 7.94 -5.40
C ARG A 1036 2.40 8.75 -5.66
N ILE A 1037 2.33 9.84 -6.42
CA ILE A 1037 3.48 10.72 -6.70
C ILE A 1037 3.96 11.51 -5.47
N PHE A 1038 3.10 11.72 -4.46
CA PHE A 1038 3.45 12.51 -3.28
C PHE A 1038 4.56 11.86 -2.44
N ARG A 1039 4.73 10.54 -2.54
CA ARG A 1039 5.84 9.79 -1.90
C ARG A 1039 7.17 9.90 -2.67
N ILE A 1040 7.17 10.49 -3.86
CA ILE A 1040 8.31 10.55 -4.81
C ILE A 1040 8.78 11.99 -5.01
N PHE A 1041 7.89 12.91 -5.39
CA PHE A 1041 8.29 14.30 -5.69
C PHE A 1041 8.58 15.13 -4.42
N GLU A 1042 9.11 16.34 -4.60
CA GLU A 1042 9.58 17.23 -3.51
C GLU A 1042 10.53 16.56 -2.49
N GLY A 1043 11.30 15.60 -2.99
CA GLY A 1043 12.17 14.72 -2.21
C GLY A 1043 11.51 13.37 -1.95
N ALA A 1044 12.01 12.33 -2.60
CA ALA A 1044 11.51 10.96 -2.40
C ALA A 1044 11.63 10.57 -0.91
N ASN A 1045 10.62 9.88 -0.38
CA ASN A 1045 10.57 9.56 1.05
C ASN A 1045 11.80 8.78 1.52
N ASP A 1046 12.36 7.89 0.69
CA ASP A 1046 13.58 7.13 1.01
C ASP A 1046 14.81 8.03 1.16
N VAL A 1047 14.90 9.09 0.34
CA VAL A 1047 15.97 10.10 0.41
C VAL A 1047 15.76 11.00 1.61
N LEU A 1048 14.52 11.39 1.91
CA LEU A 1048 14.20 12.19 3.09
C LEU A 1048 14.45 11.44 4.40
N ARG A 1049 14.26 10.11 4.44
CA ARG A 1049 14.69 9.29 5.58
C ARG A 1049 16.19 9.37 5.80
N MET A 1050 16.99 9.24 4.73
CA MET A 1050 18.45 9.42 4.82
C MET A 1050 18.81 10.84 5.26
N PHE A 1051 18.14 11.86 4.72
CA PHE A 1051 18.33 13.25 5.13
C PHE A 1051 18.05 13.46 6.63
N ILE A 1052 16.94 12.92 7.15
CA ILE A 1052 16.58 13.00 8.58
C ILE A 1052 17.67 12.35 9.45
N ALA A 1053 18.04 11.11 9.13
CA ALA A 1053 19.01 10.37 9.92
C ALA A 1053 20.41 10.99 9.87
N LEU A 1054 20.91 11.31 8.67
CA LEU A 1054 22.28 11.81 8.47
C LEU A 1054 22.47 13.22 9.04
N THR A 1055 21.50 14.11 8.84
CA THR A 1055 21.57 15.48 9.35
C THR A 1055 21.52 15.48 10.88
N GLY A 1056 20.61 14.69 11.48
CA GLY A 1056 20.53 14.53 12.93
C GLY A 1056 21.80 13.91 13.54
N ILE A 1057 22.33 12.85 12.93
CA ILE A 1057 23.57 12.21 13.36
C ILE A 1057 24.78 13.14 13.22
N GLN A 1058 24.83 13.97 12.17
CA GLN A 1058 25.90 14.95 12.00
C GLN A 1058 25.94 15.95 13.16
N LYS A 1059 24.77 16.43 13.61
CA LYS A 1059 24.68 17.29 14.80
C LYS A 1059 25.17 16.58 16.05
N ALA A 1060 24.71 15.36 16.31
CA ALA A 1060 25.13 14.57 17.47
C ALA A 1060 26.64 14.27 17.45
N GLY A 1061 27.20 13.96 16.28
CA GLY A 1061 28.64 13.74 16.11
C GLY A 1061 29.48 14.99 16.37
N ASN A 1062 28.99 16.17 15.98
CA ASN A 1062 29.66 17.44 16.28
C ASN A 1062 29.64 17.74 17.79
N ASP A 1063 28.50 17.51 18.46
CA ASP A 1063 28.40 17.66 19.93
C ASP A 1063 29.35 16.70 20.66
N LEU A 1064 29.43 15.43 20.24
CA LEU A 1064 30.35 14.44 20.79
C LEU A 1064 31.83 14.81 20.58
N ARG A 1065 32.21 15.36 19.42
CA ARG A 1065 33.58 15.85 19.17
C ARG A 1065 33.93 17.04 20.05
N GLY A 1066 32.98 17.94 20.31
CA GLY A 1066 33.15 19.02 21.28
C GLY A 1066 33.54 18.48 22.65
N LEU A 1067 32.79 17.49 23.13
CA LEU A 1067 33.08 16.78 24.39
C LEU A 1067 34.44 16.06 24.39
N GLN A 1068 34.80 15.37 23.31
CA GLN A 1068 36.11 14.73 23.20
C GLN A 1068 37.27 15.74 23.21
N LYS A 1069 37.09 16.91 22.59
CA LYS A 1069 38.09 18.00 22.65
C LYS A 1069 38.19 18.56 24.06
N ALA A 1070 37.07 18.76 24.76
CA ALA A 1070 37.06 19.19 26.15
C ALA A 1070 37.81 18.19 27.04
N LEU A 1071 37.56 16.88 26.88
CA LEU A 1071 38.25 15.80 27.59
C LEU A 1071 39.77 15.74 27.34
N LYS A 1072 40.24 16.18 26.16
CA LYS A 1072 41.68 16.26 25.84
C LYS A 1072 42.38 17.45 26.51
N ASN A 1073 41.65 18.45 26.98
CA ASN A 1073 42.16 19.54 27.81
C ASN A 1073 41.36 19.63 29.13
N PRO A 1074 41.55 18.67 30.04
CA PRO A 1074 40.69 18.48 31.21
C PRO A 1074 40.81 19.63 32.22
N LEU A 1075 41.98 20.27 32.34
CA LEU A 1075 42.20 21.40 33.25
C LEU A 1075 41.45 22.67 32.83
N GLY A 1076 41.31 22.90 31.52
CA GLY A 1076 40.61 24.07 30.98
C GLY A 1076 39.08 23.93 30.88
N ASN A 1077 38.55 22.70 30.97
CA ASN A 1077 37.12 22.40 30.76
C ASN A 1077 36.51 21.50 31.85
N MET A 1078 37.06 21.51 33.07
CA MET A 1078 36.59 20.67 34.18
C MET A 1078 35.08 20.81 34.43
N GLY A 1079 34.53 22.02 34.34
CA GLY A 1079 33.10 22.28 34.57
C GLY A 1079 32.20 21.56 33.56
N GLU A 1080 32.55 21.59 32.27
CA GLU A 1080 31.79 20.89 31.21
C GLU A 1080 31.92 19.37 31.33
N ILE A 1081 33.12 18.87 31.64
CA ILE A 1081 33.38 17.44 31.80
C ILE A 1081 32.63 16.88 33.01
N LEU A 1082 32.66 17.58 34.14
CA LEU A 1082 31.97 17.16 35.37
C LEU A 1082 30.45 17.21 35.19
N ALA A 1083 29.93 18.25 34.55
CA ALA A 1083 28.50 18.39 34.26
C ALA A 1083 28.01 17.29 33.32
N GLU A 1084 28.72 17.01 32.23
CA GLU A 1084 28.32 15.96 31.28
C GLU A 1084 28.53 14.55 31.85
N GLY A 1085 29.61 14.32 32.61
CA GLY A 1085 29.86 13.07 33.34
C GLY A 1085 28.76 12.77 34.36
N THR A 1086 28.34 13.78 35.12
CA THR A 1086 27.22 13.66 36.08
C THR A 1086 25.90 13.40 35.36
N LYS A 1087 25.63 14.08 34.24
CA LYS A 1087 24.42 13.91 33.43
C LYS A 1087 24.33 12.52 32.80
N ARG A 1088 25.45 11.99 32.29
CA ARG A 1088 25.56 10.64 31.73
C ARG A 1088 25.42 9.57 32.80
N ALA A 1089 26.09 9.73 33.95
CA ALA A 1089 25.97 8.82 35.09
C ALA A 1089 24.52 8.77 35.60
N ARG A 1090 23.88 9.92 35.79
CA ARG A 1090 22.46 10.05 36.15
C ARG A 1090 21.54 9.31 35.16
N ARG A 1091 21.70 9.54 33.85
CA ARG A 1091 20.95 8.84 32.79
C ARG A 1091 21.18 7.32 32.75
N SER A 1092 22.36 6.83 33.15
CA SER A 1092 22.66 5.40 33.20
C SER A 1092 21.99 4.67 34.37
N VAL A 1093 21.70 5.37 35.47
CA VAL A 1093 21.02 4.83 36.67
C VAL A 1093 19.52 5.18 36.72
N GLY A 1094 18.96 5.75 35.65
CA GLY A 1094 17.53 6.06 35.52
C GLY A 1094 17.06 7.35 36.21
N VAL A 1095 17.97 8.14 36.79
CA VAL A 1095 17.67 9.42 37.46
C VAL A 1095 18.01 10.56 36.48
N GLY A 1096 17.08 11.45 36.13
CA GLY A 1096 17.36 12.56 35.18
C GLY A 1096 17.30 12.20 33.69
N GLY A 1097 16.48 11.22 33.31
CA GLY A 1097 16.06 10.97 31.92
C GLY A 1097 15.17 12.08 31.37
N THR A 1098 14.76 11.95 30.10
CA THR A 1098 13.81 12.90 29.49
C THR A 1098 12.48 12.85 30.26
N ASP A 1099 11.87 14.00 30.55
CA ASP A 1099 10.54 14.05 31.18
C ASP A 1099 9.61 15.02 30.44
N LEU A 1100 8.59 14.47 29.78
CA LEU A 1100 7.56 15.24 29.08
C LEU A 1100 6.30 15.48 29.92
N ARG A 1101 6.19 14.84 31.08
CA ARG A 1101 5.03 14.91 31.98
C ARG A 1101 4.66 16.33 32.41
N PRO A 1102 5.61 17.26 32.65
CA PRO A 1102 5.28 18.64 33.01
C PRO A 1102 4.58 19.44 31.90
N PHE A 1103 4.67 18.99 30.63
CA PHE A 1103 4.15 19.73 29.47
C PHE A 1103 2.79 19.22 28.97
N VAL A 1104 2.28 18.12 29.53
CA VAL A 1104 1.08 17.45 29.02
C VAL A 1104 -0.07 17.43 30.03
N ALA A 1105 -1.29 17.26 29.53
CA ALA A 1105 -2.48 17.03 30.36
C ALA A 1105 -2.33 15.77 31.24
N SER A 1106 -3.06 15.71 32.36
CA SER A 1106 -2.97 14.60 33.33
C SER A 1106 -3.36 13.25 32.73
N GLU A 1107 -4.26 13.23 31.76
CA GLU A 1107 -4.72 12.05 31.03
C GLU A 1107 -3.65 11.50 30.06
N LEU A 1108 -2.64 12.29 29.72
CA LEU A 1108 -1.58 11.93 28.77
C LEU A 1108 -0.26 11.55 29.44
N GLN A 1109 -0.21 11.49 30.77
CA GLN A 1109 1.01 11.21 31.53
C GLN A 1109 1.68 9.88 31.13
N ASN A 1110 0.90 8.82 30.91
CA ASN A 1110 1.42 7.53 30.44
C ASN A 1110 1.95 7.60 28.99
N ALA A 1111 1.24 8.31 28.11
CA ALA A 1111 1.65 8.48 26.72
C ALA A 1111 2.92 9.35 26.62
N ALA A 1112 3.03 10.38 27.45
CA ALA A 1112 4.23 11.19 27.58
C ALA A 1112 5.42 10.39 28.12
N LYS A 1113 5.19 9.49 29.07
CA LYS A 1113 6.20 8.54 29.56
C LYS A 1113 6.72 7.64 28.43
N GLN A 1114 5.83 7.04 27.64
CA GLN A 1114 6.20 6.21 26.48
C GLN A 1114 7.04 6.99 25.46
N CYS A 1115 6.65 8.24 25.17
CA CYS A 1115 7.43 9.11 24.28
C CYS A 1115 8.82 9.42 24.86
N ALA A 1116 8.91 9.76 26.15
CA ALA A 1116 10.18 10.05 26.81
C ALA A 1116 11.12 8.83 26.87
N GLU A 1117 10.60 7.64 27.17
CA GLU A 1117 11.37 6.38 27.13
C GLU A 1117 11.90 6.12 25.72
N SER A 1118 11.06 6.35 24.69
CA SER A 1118 11.46 6.21 23.29
C SER A 1118 12.58 7.18 22.91
N MET A 1119 12.56 8.43 23.41
CA MET A 1119 13.65 9.40 23.24
C MET A 1119 14.96 8.96 23.90
N ASP A 1120 14.88 8.44 25.13
CA ASP A 1120 16.05 8.01 25.88
C ASP A 1120 16.74 6.81 25.23
N VAL A 1121 15.98 5.80 24.80
CA VAL A 1121 16.55 4.63 24.11
C VAL A 1121 17.07 5.01 22.71
N PHE A 1122 16.38 5.93 22.01
CA PHE A 1122 16.84 6.45 20.72
C PHE A 1122 18.20 7.15 20.83
N SER A 1123 18.35 8.09 21.75
CA SER A 1123 19.61 8.84 21.92
C SER A 1123 20.79 7.93 22.29
N LYS A 1124 20.58 6.95 23.18
CA LYS A 1124 21.59 5.90 23.49
C LYS A 1124 21.99 5.10 22.24
N THR A 1125 21.03 4.82 21.36
CA THR A 1125 21.29 4.12 20.10
C THR A 1125 22.12 4.98 19.14
N ILE A 1126 21.85 6.28 19.04
CA ILE A 1126 22.66 7.21 18.22
C ILE A 1126 24.10 7.28 18.73
N GLU A 1127 24.31 7.45 20.04
CA GLU A 1127 25.67 7.44 20.61
C GLU A 1127 26.39 6.13 20.32
N SER A 1128 25.72 4.99 20.50
CA SER A 1128 26.28 3.66 20.20
C SER A 1128 26.70 3.52 18.73
N LEU A 1129 25.86 3.96 17.79
CA LEU A 1129 26.17 3.91 16.36
C LEU A 1129 27.34 4.83 15.98
N LEU A 1130 27.40 6.04 16.55
CA LEU A 1130 28.48 6.99 16.33
C LEU A 1130 29.82 6.48 16.87
N VAL A 1131 29.82 5.88 18.07
CA VAL A 1131 31.01 5.24 18.66
C VAL A 1131 31.48 4.07 17.80
N LYS A 1132 30.55 3.24 17.32
CA LYS A 1132 30.87 2.03 16.57
C LYS A 1132 31.35 2.29 15.14
N HIS A 1133 30.76 3.26 14.44
CA HIS A 1133 30.97 3.45 13.00
C HIS A 1133 31.72 4.74 12.65
N GLY A 1134 31.78 5.72 13.55
CA GLY A 1134 32.40 7.02 13.28
C GLY A 1134 31.85 7.66 12.00
N LYS A 1135 32.74 8.13 11.11
CA LYS A 1135 32.35 8.70 9.81
C LYS A 1135 31.72 7.67 8.86
N GLY A 1136 32.00 6.37 9.03
CA GLY A 1136 31.49 5.30 8.17
C GLY A 1136 30.01 4.99 8.38
N ILE A 1137 29.32 5.67 9.33
CA ILE A 1137 27.88 5.51 9.56
C ILE A 1137 27.05 5.89 8.32
N VAL A 1138 27.59 6.77 7.45
CA VAL A 1138 26.93 7.21 6.21
C VAL A 1138 26.63 6.06 5.24
N GLU A 1139 27.42 4.98 5.30
CA GLU A 1139 27.24 3.79 4.46
C GLU A 1139 26.32 2.73 5.10
N ARG A 1140 25.76 2.97 6.29
CA ARG A 1140 24.94 1.99 7.03
C ARG A 1140 23.45 2.25 6.85
N GLN A 1141 22.99 2.32 5.61
CA GLN A 1141 21.62 2.75 5.33
C GLN A 1141 20.54 1.80 5.85
N PHE A 1142 20.82 0.49 6.00
CA PHE A 1142 19.90 -0.41 6.70
C PHE A 1142 19.58 0.11 8.09
N GLN A 1143 20.60 0.51 8.87
CA GLN A 1143 20.44 1.06 10.21
C GLN A 1143 19.89 2.49 10.20
N LEU A 1144 20.35 3.34 9.28
CA LEU A 1144 19.87 4.72 9.15
C LEU A 1144 18.38 4.81 8.84
N ALA A 1145 17.83 3.88 8.05
CA ALA A 1145 16.39 3.83 7.78
C ALA A 1145 15.58 3.64 9.07
N ARG A 1146 15.98 2.70 9.94
CA ARG A 1146 15.35 2.48 11.24
C ARG A 1146 15.50 3.69 12.17
N VAL A 1147 16.66 4.36 12.12
CA VAL A 1147 16.89 5.61 12.86
C VAL A 1147 15.92 6.71 12.40
N ALA A 1148 15.74 6.89 11.10
CA ALA A 1148 14.81 7.87 10.55
C ALA A 1148 13.36 7.56 10.97
N ASP A 1149 12.91 6.32 10.81
CA ASP A 1149 11.57 5.91 11.21
C ASP A 1149 11.32 6.10 12.70
N SER A 1150 12.30 5.79 13.56
CA SER A 1150 12.22 6.07 15.00
C SER A 1150 12.13 7.55 15.31
N ALA A 1151 12.89 8.41 14.61
CA ALA A 1151 12.83 9.86 14.80
C ALA A 1151 11.47 10.43 14.37
N ILE A 1152 10.90 9.95 13.26
CA ILE A 1152 9.55 10.28 12.79
C ILE A 1152 8.51 9.90 13.85
N ASP A 1153 8.53 8.67 14.35
CA ASP A 1153 7.59 8.20 15.37
C ASP A 1153 7.71 9.01 16.67
N ILE A 1154 8.91 9.36 17.11
CA ILE A 1154 9.11 10.20 18.31
C ILE A 1154 8.52 11.60 18.11
N TYR A 1155 8.78 12.25 16.98
CA TYR A 1155 8.25 13.59 16.73
C TYR A 1155 6.72 13.59 16.61
N THR A 1156 6.15 12.59 15.94
CA THR A 1156 4.69 12.47 15.81
C THR A 1156 4.01 12.26 17.16
N MET A 1157 4.57 11.44 18.05
CA MET A 1157 4.09 11.31 19.44
C MET A 1157 4.11 12.66 20.16
N ALA A 1158 5.24 13.36 20.09
CA ALA A 1158 5.42 14.63 20.78
C ALA A 1158 4.43 15.69 20.26
N ALA A 1159 4.17 15.72 18.96
CA ALA A 1159 3.25 16.66 18.32
C ALA A 1159 1.78 16.44 18.73
N VAL A 1160 1.29 15.19 18.76
CA VAL A 1160 -0.09 14.91 19.19
C VAL A 1160 -0.29 15.09 20.68
N LEU A 1161 0.72 14.80 21.50
CA LEU A 1161 0.69 15.10 22.93
C LEU A 1161 0.50 16.61 23.17
N SER A 1162 1.20 17.44 22.41
CA SER A 1162 1.07 18.90 22.48
C SER A 1162 -0.32 19.38 22.06
N ARG A 1163 -0.82 18.93 20.90
CA ARG A 1163 -2.14 19.34 20.40
C ARG A 1163 -3.28 18.92 21.33
N ALA A 1164 -3.31 17.67 21.75
CA ALA A 1164 -4.35 17.14 22.62
C ALA A 1164 -4.31 17.79 24.02
N THR A 1165 -3.12 18.10 24.54
CA THR A 1165 -2.98 18.89 25.78
C THR A 1165 -3.58 20.28 25.63
N ARG A 1166 -3.28 20.98 24.52
CA ARG A 1166 -3.86 22.29 24.23
C ARG A 1166 -5.38 22.22 24.10
N ALA A 1167 -5.93 21.19 23.46
CA ALA A 1167 -7.37 20.99 23.37
C ALA A 1167 -8.03 20.79 24.75
N SER A 1168 -7.39 20.00 25.62
CA SER A 1168 -7.84 19.76 27.00
C SER A 1168 -7.78 21.02 27.86
N GLN A 1169 -6.67 21.76 27.83
CA GLN A 1169 -6.48 23.00 28.60
C GLN A 1169 -7.47 24.09 28.19
N ARG A 1170 -7.86 24.13 26.91
CA ARG A 1170 -8.86 25.08 26.39
C ARG A 1170 -10.31 24.62 26.55
N GLY A 1171 -10.55 23.41 27.07
CA GLY A 1171 -11.90 22.86 27.19
C GLY A 1171 -12.63 22.70 25.86
N LEU A 1172 -11.91 22.35 24.78
CA LEU A 1172 -12.54 22.21 23.46
C LEU A 1172 -13.52 21.02 23.45
N PRO A 1173 -14.64 21.09 22.69
CA PRO A 1173 -15.60 19.99 22.60
C PRO A 1173 -14.99 18.66 22.11
N SER A 1174 -13.89 18.72 21.36
CA SER A 1174 -13.15 17.56 20.84
C SER A 1174 -12.12 16.98 21.80
N ALA A 1175 -11.84 17.63 22.93
CA ALA A 1175 -10.69 17.31 23.79
C ALA A 1175 -10.62 15.84 24.20
N SER A 1176 -11.75 15.25 24.63
CA SER A 1176 -11.80 13.84 25.04
C SER A 1176 -11.43 12.87 23.91
N HIS A 1177 -11.82 13.18 22.67
CA HIS A 1177 -11.50 12.38 21.50
C HIS A 1177 -10.03 12.57 21.06
N GLU A 1178 -9.52 13.79 21.13
CA GLU A 1178 -8.11 14.09 20.85
C GLU A 1178 -7.17 13.40 21.84
N LEU A 1179 -7.50 13.41 23.13
CA LEU A 1179 -6.77 12.68 24.17
C LEU A 1179 -6.73 11.17 23.87
N LEU A 1180 -7.85 10.59 23.44
CA LEU A 1180 -7.93 9.18 23.05
C LEU A 1180 -7.04 8.86 21.84
N MET A 1181 -7.11 9.66 20.78
CA MET A 1181 -6.28 9.45 19.59
C MET A 1181 -4.79 9.58 19.91
N ALA A 1182 -4.40 10.55 20.75
CA ALA A 1182 -3.02 10.71 21.20
C ALA A 1182 -2.53 9.48 21.99
N GLN A 1183 -3.36 8.92 22.88
CA GLN A 1183 -3.04 7.68 23.61
C GLN A 1183 -2.82 6.49 22.66
N ILE A 1184 -3.73 6.29 21.70
CA ILE A 1184 -3.63 5.21 20.70
C ILE A 1184 -2.34 5.37 19.87
N TRP A 1185 -2.09 6.59 19.39
CA TRP A 1185 -0.92 6.88 18.58
C TRP A 1185 0.38 6.63 19.33
N CYS A 1186 0.53 7.15 20.55
CA CYS A 1186 1.74 6.98 21.35
C CYS A 1186 2.03 5.51 21.67
N GLN A 1187 1.01 4.70 21.92
CA GLN A 1187 1.20 3.27 22.14
C GLN A 1187 1.76 2.56 20.89
N GLU A 1188 1.17 2.82 19.72
CA GLU A 1188 1.59 2.21 18.46
C GLU A 1188 2.96 2.70 18.00
N ALA A 1189 3.21 4.01 18.07
CA ALA A 1189 4.47 4.64 17.69
C ALA A 1189 5.63 4.21 18.62
N SER A 1190 5.42 4.19 19.94
CA SER A 1190 6.46 3.72 20.87
C SER A 1190 6.84 2.25 20.63
N SER A 1191 5.85 1.40 20.32
CA SER A 1191 6.09 -0.01 19.97
C SER A 1191 6.93 -0.16 18.69
N ARG A 1192 6.71 0.71 17.69
CA ARG A 1192 7.54 0.75 16.47
C ARG A 1192 8.96 1.25 16.75
N VAL A 1193 9.12 2.28 17.59
CA VAL A 1193 10.44 2.77 18.00
C VAL A 1193 11.25 1.65 18.66
N GLN A 1194 10.67 0.94 19.63
CA GLN A 1194 11.34 -0.15 20.32
C GLN A 1194 11.77 -1.27 19.34
N ARG A 1195 10.91 -1.61 18.39
CA ARG A 1195 11.21 -2.60 17.35
C ARG A 1195 12.38 -2.19 16.47
N ASN A 1196 12.37 -0.96 15.97
CA ASN A 1196 13.43 -0.43 15.14
C ASN A 1196 14.78 -0.43 15.88
N ILE A 1197 14.78 -0.01 17.14
CA ILE A 1197 15.97 -0.05 18.00
C ILE A 1197 16.45 -1.48 18.23
N ASN A 1198 15.54 -2.42 18.53
CA ASN A 1198 15.90 -3.83 18.71
C ASN A 1198 16.53 -4.42 17.44
N ARG A 1199 16.01 -4.08 16.26
CA ARG A 1199 16.57 -4.50 14.97
C ARG A 1199 17.96 -3.91 14.72
N ILE A 1200 18.24 -2.68 15.14
CA ILE A 1200 19.57 -2.04 15.02
C ILE A 1200 20.64 -2.79 15.82
N HIS A 1201 20.30 -3.26 17.02
CA HIS A 1201 21.26 -3.90 17.95
C HIS A 1201 21.32 -5.43 17.80
N SER A 1202 20.41 -6.06 17.06
CA SER A 1202 20.35 -7.52 16.93
C SER A 1202 21.42 -8.08 15.97
N GLY A 1203 22.28 -8.98 16.48
CA GLY A 1203 23.24 -9.73 15.65
C GLY A 1203 22.57 -10.54 14.54
N SER A 1204 21.41 -11.14 14.81
CA SER A 1204 20.66 -11.90 13.81
C SER A 1204 20.15 -11.03 12.65
N PHE A 1205 19.79 -9.77 12.90
CA PHE A 1205 19.39 -8.84 11.85
C PHE A 1205 20.59 -8.32 11.05
N LYS A 1206 21.77 -8.25 11.65
CA LYS A 1206 23.01 -7.95 10.90
C LYS A 1206 23.28 -8.98 9.81
N GLU A 1207 23.18 -10.28 10.12
CA GLU A 1207 23.28 -11.34 9.12
C GLU A 1207 22.14 -11.28 8.11
N HIS A 1208 20.93 -10.97 8.57
CA HIS A 1208 19.77 -10.81 7.69
C HIS A 1208 20.01 -9.72 6.63
N TYR A 1209 20.58 -8.57 7.00
CA TYR A 1209 20.93 -7.50 6.05
C TYR A 1209 21.98 -7.94 5.02
N GLN A 1210 22.94 -8.78 5.42
CA GLN A 1210 23.92 -9.34 4.49
C GLN A 1210 23.25 -10.27 3.46
N ARG A 1211 22.29 -11.09 3.90
CA ARG A 1211 21.50 -11.95 2.99
C ARG A 1211 20.65 -11.10 2.03
N LEU A 1212 20.00 -10.05 2.52
CA LEU A 1212 19.26 -9.10 1.67
C LEU A 1212 20.17 -8.48 0.61
N ALA A 1213 21.35 -7.99 1.01
CA ALA A 1213 22.32 -7.43 0.07
C ALA A 1213 22.77 -8.46 -0.99
N GLN A 1214 23.00 -9.73 -0.60
CA GLN A 1214 23.36 -10.78 -1.55
C GLN A 1214 22.24 -11.08 -2.55
N VAL A 1215 21.00 -11.24 -2.07
CA VAL A 1215 19.84 -11.46 -2.96
C VAL A 1215 19.68 -10.31 -3.95
N ALA A 1216 19.79 -9.06 -3.48
CA ALA A 1216 19.67 -7.89 -4.34
C ALA A 1216 20.77 -7.85 -5.42
N ARG A 1217 22.02 -8.20 -5.07
CA ARG A 1217 23.11 -8.31 -6.05
C ARG A 1217 22.83 -9.38 -7.11
N ASN A 1218 22.43 -10.58 -6.69
CA ASN A 1218 22.11 -11.67 -7.61
C ASN A 1218 20.99 -11.29 -8.60
N VAL A 1219 19.96 -10.58 -8.11
CA VAL A 1219 18.84 -10.08 -8.92
C VAL A 1219 19.29 -8.99 -9.89
N SER A 1220 20.13 -8.05 -9.44
CA SER A 1220 20.66 -6.96 -10.26
C SER A 1220 21.60 -7.48 -11.36
N GLU A 1221 22.50 -8.40 -11.04
CA GLU A 1221 23.44 -9.00 -11.98
C GLU A 1221 22.72 -9.73 -13.12
N ARG A 1222 21.63 -10.44 -12.79
CA ARG A 1222 20.77 -11.08 -13.79
C ARG A 1222 19.75 -10.16 -14.45
N ARG A 1223 19.54 -8.95 -13.94
CA ARG A 1223 18.46 -8.03 -14.33
C ARG A 1223 17.06 -8.69 -14.26
N GLY A 1224 16.86 -9.58 -13.31
CA GLY A 1224 15.65 -10.39 -13.21
C GLY A 1224 15.73 -11.43 -12.09
N LEU A 1225 14.80 -12.38 -12.07
CA LEU A 1225 14.75 -13.40 -11.02
C LEU A 1225 15.87 -14.44 -11.21
N PRO A 1226 16.71 -14.68 -10.18
CA PRO A 1226 17.76 -15.71 -10.23
C PRO A 1226 17.28 -17.15 -9.98
N HIS A 1227 16.11 -17.34 -9.39
CA HIS A 1227 15.49 -18.65 -9.22
C HIS A 1227 14.58 -19.00 -10.40
N THR A 1228 14.48 -20.29 -10.72
CA THR A 1228 13.54 -20.80 -11.72
C THR A 1228 12.17 -21.00 -11.08
N ASN A 1229 11.11 -21.11 -11.89
CA ASN A 1229 9.80 -21.49 -11.38
C ASN A 1229 9.80 -22.93 -10.79
N PRO A 1230 8.84 -23.29 -9.93
CA PRO A 1230 8.83 -24.59 -9.24
C PRO A 1230 8.77 -25.82 -10.15
N LEU A 1231 8.38 -25.68 -11.42
CA LEU A 1231 8.34 -26.77 -12.39
C LEU A 1231 9.64 -26.91 -13.18
N GLU A 1232 10.54 -25.94 -13.10
CA GLU A 1232 11.76 -25.84 -13.92
C GLU A 1232 11.42 -25.76 -15.42
N ILE A 1233 10.42 -24.95 -15.77
CA ILE A 1233 9.95 -24.70 -17.13
C ILE A 1233 9.83 -23.20 -17.36
N ASP A 1234 10.94 -22.51 -17.62
CA ASP A 1234 10.96 -21.04 -17.72
C ASP A 1234 10.58 -20.50 -19.10
#